data_AF-A0A5Q4BL47-F1
#
_entry.id   AF-A0A5Q4BL47-F1
#
_cell.length_a   1.000
_cell.length_b   1.000
_cell.length_c   1.000
_cell.angle_alpha   90.00
_cell.angle_beta   90.00
_cell.angle_gamma   90.00
#
_symmetry.space_group_name_H-M   'P 1'
#
loop_
_entity.id
_entity.type
_entity.pdbx_description
1 polymer ?
#
loop_
_entity_poly.entity_id
_entity_poly.type
_entity_poly.pdbx_seq_one_letter_code
_entity_poly.pdbx_strand_id
1 'polypeptide(L)'
;MAPRRFAAEDADPTPLAEPLRFAFSGRTAKNRFLKASMSERLATWDAENPENRGVPTPELINVYRRWGEGGFGVILSGNVMLEYDQLQAAGNPIIPPAAPFEGERFESFRKLAEAAKRHGSLVLAQLSHPGRQVTANINPHPISASDVQIEGEVMGMTFGKPRAMDKADIKRVVDGFAHAAEYVHRAGFDGVELHGAHGYLLAQFLSPATNKRTDEYGGSLGNRARIIVEVADAIRERVADPGFSLGIKVNSVEFQDGGFSTDDCRGLCATLEGRGFDFVELSGGTYQNLAFQHKRESTRRREAFFLDFAEAIIPALDKTKVYVTGGLRTTAAMVRALETVHGIGLARPVCNEFDLPRILLEGTAKSAIETLLGEDNFVLTNSLASTQMRLVGQDKEPLDVSQEEDKDVFEKLLAKWSQQMANNAEKSKNSTRLIEPSLRVRRAITANDALLVKRILKSHPRLLHNPDSSPEGLSNSNLHLAASLGHLAICQVLVDLGHESPEPALNEHHQTALMLAANAGHTDVVHFLCERTPDAILRRDVRWRDAIMEASRGGHDTVLQILLTYVPHGAQEAVQRADLDGNTALHFASSNGNLLVLRTLLAAGADAERRNAWSWTAMSYSATVQAEVYLKGLVTEVERRKMVRQEVEQLKNSVKGAAAIKAGGVRVVQEDIGVED
;
A
#
# COMPACT_ATOMS: atom_id res chain seq x y z
N MET A 1 -25.70 37.94 14.82
CA MET A 1 -26.99 38.21 14.12
C MET A 1 -27.55 36.89 13.64
N ALA A 2 -28.83 36.80 13.28
CA ALA A 2 -29.33 35.61 12.60
C ALA A 2 -28.70 35.51 11.20
N PRO A 3 -28.40 34.31 10.69
CA PRO A 3 -27.81 34.15 9.37
C PRO A 3 -28.79 34.62 8.28
N ARG A 4 -28.25 35.21 7.21
CA ARG A 4 -29.03 35.51 6.01
C ARG A 4 -29.37 34.20 5.29
N ARG A 5 -30.61 34.08 4.82
CA ARG A 5 -31.15 32.88 4.17
C ARG A 5 -31.74 33.21 2.81
N PHE A 6 -31.86 32.19 1.95
CA PHE A 6 -32.54 32.36 0.66
C PHE A 6 -33.98 32.80 0.86
N ALA A 7 -34.42 33.77 0.05
CA ALA A 7 -35.83 34.12 -0.02
C ALA A 7 -36.63 32.87 -0.43
N ALA A 8 -37.65 32.52 0.37
CA ALA A 8 -38.44 31.33 0.19
C ALA A 8 -39.91 31.62 0.43
N GLU A 9 -40.76 31.04 -0.41
CA GLU A 9 -42.20 30.99 -0.20
C GLU A 9 -42.53 30.13 1.02
N ASP A 10 -43.67 30.41 1.65
CA ASP A 10 -44.24 29.54 2.67
C ASP A 10 -44.65 28.21 2.04
N ALA A 11 -44.21 27.10 2.65
CA ALA A 11 -44.58 25.75 2.26
C ALA A 11 -44.69 24.87 3.50
N ASP A 12 -45.66 23.95 3.50
CA ASP A 12 -45.81 22.94 4.54
C ASP A 12 -44.70 21.89 4.40
N PRO A 13 -43.81 21.71 5.40
CA PRO A 13 -42.74 20.72 5.35
C PRO A 13 -43.22 19.28 5.59
N THR A 14 -44.50 19.04 5.89
CA THR A 14 -45.05 17.71 6.21
C THR A 14 -44.68 16.63 5.17
N PRO A 15 -44.73 16.85 3.85
CA PRO A 15 -44.31 15.85 2.86
C PRO A 15 -42.84 15.43 3.01
N LEU A 16 -41.97 16.34 3.44
CA LEU A 16 -40.56 16.05 3.69
C LEU A 16 -40.38 15.21 4.97
N ALA A 17 -41.28 15.35 5.95
CA ALA A 17 -41.25 14.61 7.21
C ALA A 17 -41.66 13.14 7.06
N GLU A 18 -42.38 12.80 5.99
CA GLU A 18 -42.92 11.46 5.81
C GLU A 18 -41.81 10.39 5.71
N PRO A 19 -41.95 9.25 6.41
CA PRO A 19 -41.01 8.14 6.28
C PRO A 19 -40.98 7.57 4.85
N LEU A 20 -39.80 7.13 4.40
CA LEU A 20 -39.61 6.47 3.12
C LEU A 20 -39.18 5.01 3.30
N ARG A 21 -40.04 4.07 2.90
CA ARG A 21 -39.77 2.64 2.98
C ARG A 21 -38.99 2.13 1.76
N PHE A 22 -37.94 1.37 2.04
CA PHE A 22 -37.13 0.65 1.07
C PHE A 22 -37.64 -0.78 0.91
N ALA A 23 -38.01 -1.14 -0.31
CA ALA A 23 -38.81 -2.34 -0.57
C ALA A 23 -38.00 -3.64 -0.44
N PHE A 24 -36.73 -3.63 -0.80
CA PHE A 24 -35.89 -4.83 -0.85
C PHE A 24 -35.23 -5.09 0.50
N SER A 25 -34.65 -4.06 1.14
CA SER A 25 -34.10 -4.20 2.50
C SER A 25 -35.15 -4.20 3.60
N GLY A 26 -36.35 -3.71 3.32
CA GLY A 26 -37.41 -3.54 4.31
C GLY A 26 -37.15 -2.41 5.32
N ARG A 27 -36.02 -1.69 5.21
CA ARG A 27 -35.71 -0.55 6.07
C ARG A 27 -36.59 0.66 5.75
N THR A 28 -36.70 1.57 6.71
CA THR A 28 -37.47 2.81 6.55
C THR A 28 -36.62 3.99 6.97
N ALA A 29 -36.33 4.90 6.04
CA ALA A 29 -35.77 6.21 6.37
C ALA A 29 -36.85 7.02 7.09
N LYS A 30 -36.50 7.68 8.20
CA LYS A 30 -37.47 8.41 9.03
C LYS A 30 -38.10 9.63 8.36
N ASN A 31 -37.53 10.13 7.28
CA ASN A 31 -38.03 11.24 6.48
C ASN A 31 -37.40 11.22 5.06
N ARG A 32 -37.75 12.21 4.22
CA ARG A 32 -37.35 12.26 2.80
C ARG A 32 -35.95 12.84 2.56
N PHE A 33 -35.21 13.25 3.59
CA PHE A 33 -33.89 13.86 3.44
C PHE A 33 -32.77 12.83 3.37
N LEU A 34 -31.86 13.05 2.43
CA LEU A 34 -30.62 12.32 2.27
C LEU A 34 -29.43 13.30 2.37
N LYS A 35 -28.46 13.03 3.25
CA LYS A 35 -27.15 13.68 3.18
C LYS A 35 -26.38 13.01 2.07
N ALA A 36 -26.13 13.75 0.99
CA ALA A 36 -25.43 13.24 -0.17
C ALA A 36 -23.94 13.09 0.12
N SER A 37 -23.29 12.15 -0.58
CA SER A 37 -21.85 11.94 -0.47
C SER A 37 -21.06 13.20 -0.84
N MET A 38 -20.06 13.50 -0.03
CA MET A 38 -19.09 14.58 -0.24
C MET A 38 -17.72 14.06 0.20
N SER A 39 -16.69 14.31 -0.59
CA SER A 39 -15.32 13.93 -0.23
C SER A 39 -14.80 14.78 0.93
N GLU A 40 -14.84 14.25 2.16
CA GLU A 40 -14.56 14.98 3.40
C GLU A 40 -13.06 15.27 3.58
N ARG A 41 -12.20 14.35 3.08
CA ARG A 41 -10.73 14.45 3.21
C ARG A 41 -10.25 14.60 4.66
N LEU A 42 -10.85 13.80 5.55
CA LEU A 42 -10.59 13.77 7.00
C LEU A 42 -10.16 12.38 7.49
N ALA A 43 -9.86 11.42 6.63
CA ALA A 43 -9.18 10.20 7.03
C ALA A 43 -7.66 10.43 7.10
N THR A 44 -6.94 9.49 7.72
CA THR A 44 -5.47 9.54 7.79
C THR A 44 -4.83 9.59 6.40
N TRP A 45 -3.69 10.25 6.30
CA TRP A 45 -2.89 10.30 5.08
C TRP A 45 -1.41 10.16 5.42
N ASP A 46 -0.75 9.25 4.74
CA ASP A 46 0.69 9.02 4.83
C ASP A 46 1.25 8.93 3.41
N ALA A 47 2.20 9.80 3.07
CA ALA A 47 2.78 9.84 1.74
C ALA A 47 3.67 8.63 1.46
N GLU A 48 4.29 8.06 2.49
CA GLU A 48 5.33 7.03 2.39
C GLU A 48 4.77 5.63 2.62
N ASN A 49 3.83 5.48 3.55
CA ASN A 49 3.27 4.17 3.93
C ASN A 49 1.79 4.07 3.51
N PRO A 50 1.47 3.39 2.39
CA PRO A 50 0.10 3.27 1.91
C PRO A 50 -0.87 2.66 2.93
N GLU A 51 -0.42 1.70 3.74
CA GLU A 51 -1.23 1.02 4.74
C GLU A 51 -1.74 1.93 5.87
N ASN A 52 -1.05 3.05 6.13
CA ASN A 52 -1.46 4.05 7.11
C ASN A 52 -2.55 5.01 6.58
N ARG A 53 -2.88 4.95 5.29
CA ARG A 53 -3.86 5.85 4.65
C ARG A 53 -5.29 5.41 4.93
N GLY A 54 -6.20 6.37 5.02
CA GLY A 54 -7.63 6.12 4.92
C GLY A 54 -8.30 5.52 6.16
N VAL A 55 -7.67 5.60 7.33
CA VAL A 55 -8.31 5.28 8.61
C VAL A 55 -9.19 6.47 9.01
N PRO A 56 -10.50 6.30 9.26
CA PRO A 56 -11.34 7.41 9.73
C PRO A 56 -10.79 8.01 11.03
N THR A 57 -10.59 9.34 11.07
CA THR A 57 -10.10 10.02 12.28
C THR A 57 -11.23 10.38 13.24
N PRO A 58 -10.92 10.74 14.50
CA PRO A 58 -11.92 11.28 15.43
C PRO A 58 -12.69 12.48 14.88
N GLU A 59 -12.02 13.37 14.13
CA GLU A 59 -12.67 14.52 13.49
C GLU A 59 -13.71 14.08 12.46
N LEU A 60 -13.40 13.07 11.64
CA LEU A 60 -14.37 12.53 10.68
C LEU A 60 -15.57 11.91 11.39
N ILE A 61 -15.34 11.12 12.44
CA ILE A 61 -16.41 10.53 13.25
C ILE A 61 -17.31 11.63 13.83
N ASN A 62 -16.71 12.74 14.26
CA ASN A 62 -17.45 13.87 14.84
C ASN A 62 -18.31 14.63 13.81
N VAL A 63 -17.82 14.80 12.58
CA VAL A 63 -18.63 15.34 11.47
C VAL A 63 -19.87 14.46 11.24
N TYR A 64 -19.69 13.14 11.25
CA TYR A 64 -20.79 12.18 11.08
C TYR A 64 -21.76 12.15 12.27
N ARG A 65 -21.27 12.34 13.50
CA ARG A 65 -22.10 12.57 14.69
C ARG A 65 -23.03 13.78 14.48
N ARG A 66 -22.47 14.91 14.04
CA ARG A 66 -23.22 16.16 13.83
C ARG A 66 -24.26 16.05 12.72
N TRP A 67 -23.98 15.33 11.62
CA TRP A 67 -25.02 15.02 10.63
C TRP A 67 -26.06 14.03 11.17
N GLY A 68 -25.67 13.08 12.04
CA GLY A 68 -26.60 12.19 12.73
C GLY A 68 -27.63 12.97 13.56
N GLU A 69 -27.17 13.95 14.33
CA GLU A 69 -28.00 14.88 15.12
C GLU A 69 -28.90 15.77 14.24
N GLY A 70 -28.48 16.01 12.99
CA GLY A 70 -29.14 16.94 12.08
C GLY A 70 -30.48 16.50 11.49
N GLY A 71 -30.94 15.29 11.81
CA GLY A 71 -32.30 14.85 11.50
C GLY A 71 -32.50 14.25 10.11
N PHE A 72 -31.46 13.82 9.40
CA PHE A 72 -31.60 13.16 8.09
C PHE A 72 -32.31 11.81 8.15
N GLY A 73 -33.05 11.43 7.11
CA GLY A 73 -33.58 10.08 6.93
C GLY A 73 -32.48 9.10 6.53
N VAL A 74 -31.62 9.51 5.60
CA VAL A 74 -30.46 8.76 5.11
C VAL A 74 -29.20 9.61 5.18
N ILE A 75 -28.08 9.02 5.61
CA ILE A 75 -26.76 9.64 5.59
C ILE A 75 -25.84 8.77 4.74
N LEU A 76 -25.35 9.31 3.63
CA LEU A 76 -24.30 8.68 2.86
C LEU A 76 -22.94 9.12 3.36
N SER A 77 -22.03 8.16 3.51
CA SER A 77 -20.62 8.49 3.69
C SER A 77 -20.09 9.25 2.47
N GLY A 78 -18.95 9.90 2.60
CA GLY A 78 -18.15 10.27 1.45
C GLY A 78 -17.54 9.06 0.76
N ASN A 79 -16.66 9.35 -0.18
CA ASN A 79 -15.88 8.41 -0.95
C ASN A 79 -15.08 7.41 -0.10
N VAL A 80 -15.56 6.17 0.04
CA VAL A 80 -14.78 5.05 0.58
C VAL A 80 -14.08 4.34 -0.58
N MET A 81 -12.76 4.50 -0.67
CA MET A 81 -11.97 3.86 -1.72
C MET A 81 -11.68 2.41 -1.41
N LEU A 82 -11.46 1.63 -2.47
CA LEU A 82 -11.20 0.20 -2.39
C LEU A 82 -9.72 -0.15 -2.35
N GLU A 83 -8.82 0.79 -2.67
CA GLU A 83 -7.38 0.53 -2.77
C GLU A 83 -6.56 1.78 -2.39
N TYR A 84 -5.30 1.56 -2.01
CA TYR A 84 -4.42 2.64 -1.54
C TYR A 84 -3.86 3.54 -2.64
N ASP A 85 -3.80 3.03 -3.87
CA ASP A 85 -3.25 3.69 -5.06
C ASP A 85 -4.32 4.00 -6.13
N GLN A 86 -5.55 3.51 -5.97
CA GLN A 86 -6.73 3.92 -6.75
C GLN A 86 -7.55 4.93 -5.96
N LEU A 87 -6.98 6.11 -5.75
CA LEU A 87 -7.50 7.12 -4.80
C LEU A 87 -7.95 8.39 -5.50
N GLN A 88 -9.11 8.93 -5.10
CA GLN A 88 -9.58 10.22 -5.60
C GLN A 88 -8.82 11.39 -4.97
N ALA A 89 -8.59 11.35 -3.66
CA ALA A 89 -7.81 12.35 -2.95
C ALA A 89 -7.23 11.85 -1.63
N ALA A 90 -6.13 12.50 -1.23
CA ALA A 90 -5.57 12.35 0.11
C ALA A 90 -6.65 12.59 1.19
N GLY A 91 -6.69 11.68 2.17
CA GLY A 91 -7.64 11.72 3.28
C GLY A 91 -9.04 11.16 2.97
N ASN A 92 -9.26 10.50 1.82
CA ASN A 92 -10.45 9.65 1.70
C ASN A 92 -10.31 8.42 2.61
N PRO A 93 -11.42 7.95 3.23
CA PRO A 93 -11.45 6.62 3.85
C PRO A 93 -11.13 5.51 2.84
N ILE A 94 -10.43 4.46 3.27
CA ILE A 94 -10.03 3.35 2.40
C ILE A 94 -10.32 2.02 3.11
N ILE A 95 -10.94 1.08 2.40
CA ILE A 95 -11.09 -0.32 2.80
C ILE A 95 -10.43 -1.18 1.71
N PRO A 96 -9.13 -1.55 1.86
CA PRO A 96 -8.45 -2.39 0.89
C PRO A 96 -8.99 -3.83 0.88
N PRO A 97 -8.77 -4.64 -0.18
CA PRO A 97 -9.32 -5.99 -0.26
C PRO A 97 -8.82 -6.95 0.81
N ALA A 98 -7.67 -6.64 1.43
CA ALA A 98 -7.06 -7.40 2.51
C ALA A 98 -7.34 -6.82 3.92
N ALA A 99 -8.26 -5.85 4.04
CA ALA A 99 -8.56 -5.25 5.33
C ALA A 99 -9.16 -6.30 6.29
N PRO A 100 -8.58 -6.50 7.49
CA PRO A 100 -9.17 -7.41 8.46
C PRO A 100 -10.46 -6.81 9.04
N PHE A 101 -11.41 -7.67 9.42
CA PHE A 101 -12.65 -7.25 10.11
C PHE A 101 -12.43 -6.91 11.59
N GLU A 102 -11.25 -6.41 11.93
CA GLU A 102 -10.79 -6.05 13.27
C GLU A 102 -9.67 -5.01 13.19
N GLY A 103 -9.20 -4.53 14.34
CA GLY A 103 -8.12 -3.53 14.41
C GLY A 103 -8.62 -2.09 14.23
N GLU A 104 -7.66 -1.15 14.22
CA GLU A 104 -7.95 0.28 14.32
C GLU A 104 -8.85 0.79 13.20
N ARG A 105 -8.58 0.40 11.95
CA ARG A 105 -9.40 0.81 10.79
C ARG A 105 -10.84 0.34 10.95
N PHE A 106 -11.05 -0.91 11.35
CA PHE A 106 -12.39 -1.48 11.50
C PHE A 106 -13.13 -0.79 12.63
N GLU A 107 -12.48 -0.61 13.78
CA GLU A 107 -13.06 0.09 14.92
C GLU A 107 -13.42 1.54 14.61
N SER A 108 -12.62 2.25 13.80
CA SER A 108 -12.92 3.62 13.40
C SER A 108 -14.12 3.71 12.45
N PHE A 109 -14.30 2.76 11.51
CA PHE A 109 -15.52 2.66 10.71
C PHE A 109 -16.74 2.32 11.58
N ARG A 110 -16.58 1.43 12.55
CA ARG A 110 -17.65 1.07 13.51
C ARG A 110 -18.12 2.27 14.31
N LYS A 111 -17.17 3.05 14.87
CA LYS A 111 -17.47 4.29 15.62
C LYS A 111 -18.15 5.34 14.74
N LEU A 112 -17.75 5.46 13.47
CA LEU A 112 -18.39 6.37 12.52
C LEU A 112 -19.87 6.00 12.31
N ALA A 113 -20.15 4.71 12.04
CA ALA A 113 -21.52 4.23 11.88
C ALA A 113 -22.35 4.45 13.15
N GLU A 114 -21.82 4.06 14.31
CA GLU A 114 -22.47 4.23 15.61
C GLU A 114 -22.85 5.69 15.88
N ALA A 115 -21.91 6.62 15.67
CA ALA A 115 -22.12 8.04 15.89
C ALA A 115 -23.19 8.62 14.97
N ALA A 116 -23.17 8.29 13.67
CA ALA A 116 -24.13 8.79 12.70
C ALA A 116 -25.55 8.22 12.90
N LYS A 117 -25.67 6.97 13.35
CA LYS A 117 -26.95 6.27 13.50
C LYS A 117 -27.70 6.59 14.79
N ARG A 118 -27.03 7.18 15.78
CA ARG A 118 -27.56 7.38 17.14
C ARG A 118 -28.96 7.99 17.19
N HIS A 119 -29.30 8.84 16.22
CA HIS A 119 -30.59 9.54 16.13
C HIS A 119 -31.54 8.96 15.07
N GLY A 120 -31.33 7.72 14.63
CA GLY A 120 -32.28 6.96 13.79
C GLY A 120 -32.16 7.19 12.28
N SER A 121 -31.07 7.79 11.81
CA SER A 121 -30.76 7.86 10.37
C SER A 121 -30.28 6.51 9.85
N LEU A 122 -30.68 6.13 8.63
CA LEU A 122 -30.01 5.03 7.92
C LEU A 122 -28.65 5.50 7.44
N VAL A 123 -27.59 4.74 7.67
CA VAL A 123 -26.22 5.13 7.30
C VAL A 123 -25.63 4.15 6.31
N LEU A 124 -25.30 4.63 5.11
CA LEU A 124 -24.75 3.83 4.03
C LEU A 124 -23.37 4.33 3.63
N ALA A 125 -22.45 3.41 3.36
CA ALA A 125 -21.13 3.78 2.85
C ALA A 125 -21.18 3.94 1.32
N GLN A 126 -20.71 5.06 0.79
CA GLN A 126 -20.50 5.20 -0.64
C GLN A 126 -19.19 4.54 -1.04
N LEU A 127 -19.28 3.38 -1.71
CA LEU A 127 -18.13 2.66 -2.23
C LEU A 127 -17.75 3.23 -3.60
N SER A 128 -16.47 3.58 -3.76
CA SER A 128 -15.99 4.33 -4.90
C SER A 128 -14.67 3.78 -5.45
N HIS A 129 -14.53 3.84 -6.77
CA HIS A 129 -13.26 3.60 -7.45
C HIS A 129 -13.05 4.70 -8.51
N PRO A 130 -11.98 5.51 -8.49
CA PRO A 130 -11.86 6.69 -9.36
C PRO A 130 -11.60 6.34 -10.84
N GLY A 131 -11.02 5.18 -11.11
CA GLY A 131 -10.68 4.73 -12.46
C GLY A 131 -9.72 5.71 -13.14
N ARG A 132 -10.07 6.21 -14.34
CA ARG A 132 -9.27 7.23 -15.05
C ARG A 132 -9.10 8.59 -14.33
N GLN A 133 -9.77 8.81 -13.20
CA GLN A 133 -9.70 10.05 -12.41
C GLN A 133 -8.65 10.01 -11.29
N VAL A 134 -7.79 9.00 -11.24
CA VAL A 134 -6.64 9.00 -10.34
C VAL A 134 -5.58 9.98 -10.85
N THR A 135 -5.09 10.85 -9.98
CA THR A 135 -4.07 11.84 -10.33
C THR A 135 -2.71 11.16 -10.56
N ALA A 136 -1.93 11.67 -11.50
CA ALA A 136 -0.67 11.04 -11.94
C ALA A 136 0.38 10.93 -10.82
N ASN A 137 0.30 11.78 -9.79
CA ASN A 137 1.16 11.72 -8.61
C ASN A 137 0.78 10.61 -7.62
N ILE A 138 -0.45 10.08 -7.68
CA ILE A 138 -0.90 8.94 -6.86
C ILE A 138 -0.62 7.65 -7.62
N ASN A 139 -1.11 7.57 -8.86
CA ASN A 139 -0.85 6.44 -9.74
C ASN A 139 -0.71 6.97 -11.19
N PRO A 140 0.47 6.81 -11.82
CA PRO A 140 0.66 7.25 -13.21
C PRO A 140 -0.07 6.35 -14.22
N HIS A 141 -0.43 5.13 -13.83
CA HIS A 141 -1.05 4.11 -14.66
C HIS A 141 -2.27 3.46 -13.98
N PRO A 142 -3.33 4.24 -13.67
CA PRO A 142 -4.53 3.68 -13.04
C PRO A 142 -5.26 2.72 -13.97
N ILE A 143 -6.27 2.02 -13.44
CA ILE A 143 -7.10 1.11 -14.24
C ILE A 143 -8.43 1.75 -14.62
N SER A 144 -9.00 1.36 -15.76
CA SER A 144 -10.27 1.89 -16.29
C SER A 144 -10.94 0.88 -17.21
N ALA A 145 -12.20 1.14 -17.59
CA ALA A 145 -12.89 0.37 -18.63
C ALA A 145 -12.09 0.31 -19.95
N SER A 146 -11.43 1.42 -20.31
CA SER A 146 -10.55 1.54 -21.48
C SER A 146 -9.43 2.56 -21.21
N ASP A 147 -8.44 2.63 -22.09
CA ASP A 147 -7.23 3.47 -21.97
C ASP A 147 -7.46 4.96 -22.33
N VAL A 148 -8.69 5.45 -22.19
CA VAL A 148 -9.06 6.82 -22.50
C VAL A 148 -8.64 7.74 -21.34
N GLN A 149 -7.61 8.56 -21.55
CA GLN A 149 -7.09 9.51 -20.56
C GLN A 149 -7.97 10.77 -20.44
N ILE A 150 -7.93 11.42 -19.29
CA ILE A 150 -8.35 12.83 -19.14
C ILE A 150 -7.14 13.70 -19.50
N GLU A 151 -7.19 14.35 -20.66
CA GLU A 151 -6.10 15.21 -21.13
C GLU A 151 -6.14 16.59 -20.48
N GLY A 152 -4.96 17.21 -20.37
CA GLY A 152 -4.79 18.56 -19.85
C GLY A 152 -4.74 18.66 -18.32
N GLU A 153 -4.73 19.90 -17.84
CA GLU A 153 -4.81 20.22 -16.42
C GLU A 153 -6.25 20.64 -16.08
N VAL A 154 -6.87 19.93 -15.15
CA VAL A 154 -8.24 20.23 -14.70
C VAL A 154 -8.18 20.58 -13.23
N MET A 155 -8.56 21.81 -12.89
CA MET A 155 -8.51 22.33 -11.50
C MET A 155 -7.14 22.15 -10.83
N GLY A 156 -6.03 22.33 -11.56
CA GLY A 156 -4.69 22.15 -11.00
C GLY A 156 -4.22 20.69 -10.89
N MET A 157 -4.99 19.73 -11.42
CA MET A 157 -4.68 18.30 -11.37
C MET A 157 -4.35 17.75 -12.75
N THR A 158 -3.37 16.85 -12.81
CA THR A 158 -3.05 16.02 -13.97
C THR A 158 -3.39 14.57 -13.65
N PHE A 159 -4.09 13.89 -14.55
CA PHE A 159 -4.55 12.50 -14.36
C PHE A 159 -3.63 11.49 -15.04
N GLY A 160 -3.44 10.35 -14.39
CA GLY A 160 -2.64 9.24 -14.94
C GLY A 160 -3.26 8.69 -16.22
N LYS A 161 -2.44 8.17 -17.13
CA LYS A 161 -2.96 7.51 -18.34
C LYS A 161 -3.43 6.11 -17.96
N PRO A 162 -4.74 5.80 -18.03
CA PRO A 162 -5.22 4.54 -17.54
C PRO A 162 -4.83 3.37 -18.48
N ARG A 163 -4.67 2.19 -17.90
CA ARG A 163 -4.67 0.92 -18.62
C ARG A 163 -6.09 0.36 -18.66
N ALA A 164 -6.48 -0.21 -19.81
CA ALA A 164 -7.72 -0.97 -19.90
C ALA A 164 -7.66 -2.21 -19.00
N MET A 165 -8.67 -2.41 -18.17
CA MET A 165 -8.77 -3.56 -17.27
C MET A 165 -8.85 -4.87 -18.05
N ASP A 166 -8.13 -5.89 -17.61
CA ASP A 166 -8.37 -7.27 -18.04
C ASP A 166 -9.43 -7.94 -17.15
N LYS A 167 -9.72 -9.22 -17.40
CA LYS A 167 -10.73 -9.95 -16.61
C LYS A 167 -10.32 -10.14 -15.14
N ALA A 168 -9.02 -10.25 -14.86
CA ALA A 168 -8.51 -10.40 -13.50
C ALA A 168 -8.66 -9.07 -12.74
N ASP A 169 -8.39 -7.93 -13.39
CA ASP A 169 -8.65 -6.61 -12.83
C ASP A 169 -10.13 -6.43 -12.50
N ILE A 170 -11.03 -6.80 -13.42
CA ILE A 170 -12.49 -6.69 -13.22
C ILE A 170 -12.91 -7.54 -12.03
N LYS A 171 -12.46 -8.80 -11.97
CA LYS A 171 -12.75 -9.68 -10.85
C LYS A 171 -12.25 -9.08 -9.53
N ARG A 172 -11.02 -8.55 -9.50
CA ARG A 172 -10.42 -7.92 -8.31
C ARG A 172 -11.22 -6.71 -7.83
N VAL A 173 -11.72 -5.88 -8.75
CA VAL A 173 -12.59 -4.75 -8.43
C VAL A 173 -13.94 -5.23 -7.88
N VAL A 174 -14.57 -6.22 -8.50
CA VAL A 174 -15.83 -6.83 -8.03
C VAL A 174 -15.65 -7.38 -6.62
N ASP A 175 -14.60 -8.17 -6.39
CA ASP A 175 -14.25 -8.73 -5.08
C ASP A 175 -13.98 -7.62 -4.05
N GLY A 176 -13.34 -6.53 -4.46
CA GLY A 176 -13.04 -5.36 -3.61
C GLY A 176 -14.31 -4.64 -3.16
N PHE A 177 -15.25 -4.37 -4.06
CA PHE A 177 -16.56 -3.81 -3.69
C PHE A 177 -17.31 -4.74 -2.73
N ALA A 178 -17.33 -6.04 -3.01
CA ALA A 178 -18.01 -7.02 -2.18
C ALA A 178 -17.37 -7.15 -0.78
N HIS A 179 -16.03 -7.13 -0.70
CA HIS A 179 -15.30 -7.12 0.58
C HIS A 179 -15.62 -5.85 1.38
N ALA A 180 -15.55 -4.67 0.75
CA ALA A 180 -15.83 -3.41 1.42
C ALA A 180 -17.29 -3.32 1.91
N ALA A 181 -18.24 -3.88 1.17
CA ALA A 181 -19.64 -3.97 1.59
C ALA A 181 -19.82 -4.86 2.82
N GLU A 182 -19.19 -6.05 2.84
CA GLU A 182 -19.17 -6.93 4.01
C GLU A 182 -18.49 -6.26 5.22
N TYR A 183 -17.40 -5.53 4.97
CA TYR A 183 -16.66 -4.82 6.00
C TYR A 183 -17.53 -3.78 6.69
N VAL A 184 -18.22 -2.93 5.93
CA VAL A 184 -19.09 -1.90 6.52
C VAL A 184 -20.37 -2.48 7.11
N HIS A 185 -20.90 -3.58 6.57
CA HIS A 185 -22.00 -4.32 7.19
C HIS A 185 -21.63 -4.77 8.60
N ARG A 186 -20.48 -5.44 8.75
CA ARG A 186 -19.95 -5.89 10.04
C ARG A 186 -19.61 -4.71 10.97
N ALA A 187 -19.22 -3.56 10.41
CA ALA A 187 -19.02 -2.33 11.17
C ALA A 187 -20.33 -1.61 11.57
N GLY A 188 -21.50 -2.11 11.15
CA GLY A 188 -22.81 -1.63 11.59
C GLY A 188 -23.51 -0.63 10.66
N PHE A 189 -23.03 -0.45 9.43
CA PHE A 189 -23.73 0.33 8.40
C PHE A 189 -25.01 -0.41 7.93
N ASP A 190 -26.03 0.35 7.53
CA ASP A 190 -27.31 -0.20 7.05
C ASP A 190 -27.26 -0.68 5.60
N GLY A 191 -26.21 -0.31 4.85
CA GLY A 191 -26.09 -0.59 3.43
C GLY A 191 -24.89 0.08 2.78
N VAL A 192 -24.85 0.01 1.45
CA VAL A 192 -23.88 0.73 0.61
C VAL A 192 -24.55 1.45 -0.55
N GLU A 193 -23.95 2.57 -0.97
CA GLU A 193 -24.24 3.18 -2.27
C GLU A 193 -23.07 2.94 -3.22
N LEU A 194 -23.32 2.35 -4.38
CA LEU A 194 -22.31 2.22 -5.43
C LEU A 194 -22.13 3.55 -6.17
N HIS A 195 -20.88 3.98 -6.37
CA HIS A 195 -20.63 5.21 -7.12
C HIS A 195 -20.57 4.97 -8.64
N GLY A 196 -21.74 5.01 -9.30
CA GLY A 196 -21.94 4.90 -10.76
C GLY A 196 -22.08 6.24 -11.49
N ALA A 197 -21.47 7.31 -10.99
CA ALA A 197 -21.69 8.68 -11.45
C ALA A 197 -20.36 9.45 -11.56
N HIS A 198 -20.42 10.72 -11.96
CA HIS A 198 -19.32 11.70 -11.93
C HIS A 198 -18.03 11.33 -12.68
N GLY A 199 -18.09 10.31 -13.54
CA GLY A 199 -16.93 9.76 -14.24
C GLY A 199 -16.05 8.85 -13.38
N TYR A 200 -16.54 8.29 -12.28
CA TYR A 200 -15.89 7.20 -11.53
C TYR A 200 -15.95 5.89 -12.33
N LEU A 201 -15.24 4.85 -11.88
CA LEU A 201 -15.03 3.63 -12.65
C LEU A 201 -16.32 3.00 -13.17
N LEU A 202 -17.36 2.85 -12.33
CA LEU A 202 -18.62 2.27 -12.78
C LEU A 202 -19.33 3.14 -13.83
N ALA A 203 -19.24 4.47 -13.71
CA ALA A 203 -19.71 5.38 -14.77
C ALA A 203 -18.88 5.26 -16.05
N GLN A 204 -17.58 5.01 -15.94
CA GLN A 204 -16.69 4.80 -17.09
C GLN A 204 -17.05 3.54 -17.87
N PHE A 205 -17.57 2.49 -17.21
CA PHE A 205 -18.11 1.33 -17.92
C PHE A 205 -19.45 1.64 -18.59
N LEU A 206 -20.32 2.43 -17.96
CA LEU A 206 -21.64 2.79 -18.49
C LEU A 206 -21.58 3.66 -19.74
N SER A 207 -20.63 4.59 -19.82
CA SER A 207 -20.57 5.59 -20.88
C SER A 207 -19.85 5.07 -22.14
N PRO A 208 -20.48 5.08 -23.32
CA PRO A 208 -19.80 4.76 -24.59
C PRO A 208 -18.65 5.71 -24.94
N ALA A 209 -18.60 6.92 -24.34
CA ALA A 209 -17.52 7.86 -24.53
C ALA A 209 -16.20 7.38 -23.91
N THR A 210 -16.27 6.61 -22.81
CA THR A 210 -15.12 6.15 -22.04
C THR A 210 -14.91 4.63 -22.07
N ASN A 211 -15.96 3.85 -22.34
CA ASN A 211 -15.88 2.42 -22.58
C ASN A 211 -15.81 2.11 -24.08
N LYS A 212 -14.61 1.76 -24.55
CA LYS A 212 -14.32 1.38 -25.94
C LYS A 212 -14.13 -0.13 -26.11
N ARG A 213 -14.53 -0.93 -25.12
CA ARG A 213 -14.36 -2.38 -25.14
C ARG A 213 -15.24 -3.04 -26.19
N THR A 214 -14.77 -4.16 -26.73
CA THR A 214 -15.48 -5.01 -27.68
C THR A 214 -15.81 -6.41 -27.12
N ASP A 215 -15.45 -6.65 -25.86
CA ASP A 215 -15.75 -7.88 -25.13
C ASP A 215 -17.10 -7.81 -24.40
N GLU A 216 -17.38 -8.77 -23.51
CA GLU A 216 -18.64 -8.84 -22.76
C GLU A 216 -18.90 -7.66 -21.80
N TYR A 217 -17.94 -6.74 -21.63
CA TYR A 217 -18.07 -5.54 -20.81
C TYR A 217 -18.22 -4.24 -21.63
N GLY A 218 -18.32 -4.33 -22.96
CA GLY A 218 -18.48 -3.18 -23.86
C GLY A 218 -19.60 -3.32 -24.90
N GLY A 219 -19.85 -2.24 -25.64
CA GLY A 219 -20.88 -2.20 -26.68
C GLY A 219 -22.28 -1.95 -26.10
N SER A 220 -23.13 -2.98 -26.00
CA SER A 220 -24.53 -2.85 -25.57
C SER A 220 -24.66 -2.37 -24.12
N LEU A 221 -25.80 -1.75 -23.75
CA LEU A 221 -26.06 -1.34 -22.37
C LEU A 221 -25.92 -2.51 -21.38
N GLY A 222 -26.42 -3.69 -21.72
CA GLY A 222 -26.33 -4.88 -20.86
C GLY A 222 -24.87 -5.28 -20.58
N ASN A 223 -23.99 -5.19 -21.58
CA ASN A 223 -22.56 -5.44 -21.40
C ASN A 223 -21.89 -4.33 -20.58
N ARG A 224 -22.20 -3.06 -20.88
CA ARG A 224 -21.66 -1.90 -20.16
C ARG A 224 -22.08 -1.87 -18.68
N ALA A 225 -23.30 -2.32 -18.37
CA ALA A 225 -23.82 -2.44 -17.01
C ALA A 225 -23.39 -3.73 -16.28
N ARG A 226 -22.76 -4.69 -16.98
CA ARG A 226 -22.43 -6.02 -16.45
C ARG A 226 -21.62 -5.96 -15.16
N ILE A 227 -20.61 -5.10 -15.09
CA ILE A 227 -19.77 -4.97 -13.89
C ILE A 227 -20.59 -4.53 -12.66
N ILE A 228 -21.61 -3.68 -12.84
CA ILE A 228 -22.48 -3.24 -11.73
C ILE A 228 -23.34 -4.41 -11.24
N VAL A 229 -23.84 -5.22 -12.16
CA VAL A 229 -24.61 -6.44 -11.83
C VAL A 229 -23.73 -7.44 -11.10
N GLU A 230 -22.50 -7.67 -11.57
CA GLU A 230 -21.53 -8.57 -10.92
C GLU A 230 -21.13 -8.08 -9.53
N VAL A 231 -20.93 -6.77 -9.35
CA VAL A 231 -20.71 -6.16 -8.03
C VAL A 231 -21.91 -6.40 -7.11
N ALA A 232 -23.14 -6.17 -7.58
CA ALA A 232 -24.33 -6.37 -6.77
C ALA A 232 -24.49 -7.84 -6.35
N ASP A 233 -24.28 -8.77 -7.28
CA ASP A 233 -24.36 -10.21 -7.03
C ASP A 233 -23.29 -10.65 -6.01
N ALA A 234 -22.05 -10.21 -6.17
CA ALA A 234 -20.96 -10.51 -5.24
C ALA A 234 -21.19 -9.92 -3.84
N ILE A 235 -21.78 -8.72 -3.74
CA ILE A 235 -22.19 -8.14 -2.45
C ILE A 235 -23.26 -9.01 -1.79
N ARG A 236 -24.28 -9.45 -2.54
CA ARG A 236 -25.36 -10.29 -2.01
C ARG A 236 -24.87 -11.68 -1.60
N GLU A 237 -23.87 -12.22 -2.27
CA GLU A 237 -23.23 -13.47 -1.90
C GLU A 237 -22.46 -13.36 -0.58
N ARG A 238 -21.71 -12.25 -0.38
CA ARG A 238 -20.95 -12.03 0.85
C ARG A 238 -21.79 -11.53 2.03
N VAL A 239 -22.85 -10.78 1.77
CA VAL A 239 -23.73 -10.19 2.77
C VAL A 239 -25.12 -10.82 2.66
N ALA A 240 -25.30 -11.95 3.33
CA ALA A 240 -26.55 -12.71 3.34
C ALA A 240 -27.68 -12.04 4.14
N ASP A 241 -27.44 -10.88 4.75
CA ASP A 241 -28.46 -10.09 5.46
C ASP A 241 -29.40 -9.40 4.45
N PRO A 242 -30.67 -9.83 4.32
CA PRO A 242 -31.61 -9.19 3.41
C PRO A 242 -31.91 -7.75 3.82
N GLY A 243 -31.69 -7.39 5.09
CA GLY A 243 -31.83 -6.03 5.61
C GLY A 243 -30.71 -5.09 5.19
N PHE A 244 -29.67 -5.55 4.50
CA PHE A 244 -28.60 -4.70 4.01
C PHE A 244 -29.03 -3.97 2.73
N SER A 245 -29.12 -2.64 2.78
CA SER A 245 -29.60 -1.82 1.69
C SER A 245 -28.55 -1.65 0.60
N LEU A 246 -28.99 -1.66 -0.66
CA LEU A 246 -28.13 -1.39 -1.82
C LEU A 246 -28.69 -0.20 -2.58
N GLY A 247 -27.89 0.85 -2.70
CA GLY A 247 -28.17 2.03 -3.51
C GLY A 247 -27.13 2.22 -4.61
N ILE A 248 -27.41 3.11 -5.55
CA ILE A 248 -26.42 3.54 -6.56
C ILE A 248 -26.64 4.99 -6.93
N LYS A 249 -25.53 5.72 -7.06
CA LYS A 249 -25.55 7.05 -7.67
C LYS A 249 -25.37 6.93 -9.17
N VAL A 250 -26.24 7.54 -9.95
CA VAL A 250 -26.17 7.53 -11.41
C VAL A 250 -26.15 8.96 -11.94
N ASN A 251 -25.33 9.19 -12.96
CA ASN A 251 -25.34 10.46 -13.68
C ASN A 251 -26.64 10.60 -14.48
N SER A 252 -27.31 11.73 -14.31
CA SER A 252 -28.52 12.07 -15.03
C SER A 252 -28.27 12.12 -16.54
N VAL A 253 -27.30 12.89 -17.01
CA VAL A 253 -26.81 12.74 -18.39
C VAL A 253 -25.35 13.13 -18.40
N GLU A 254 -24.51 12.38 -19.12
CA GLU A 254 -23.22 12.94 -19.51
C GLU A 254 -23.50 13.97 -20.62
N PHE A 255 -23.29 15.25 -20.34
CA PHE A 255 -23.41 16.36 -21.29
C PHE A 255 -22.33 16.30 -22.40
N GLN A 256 -22.21 15.16 -23.06
CA GLN A 256 -21.26 14.84 -24.13
C GLN A 256 -22.01 14.15 -25.27
N ASP A 257 -21.76 14.58 -26.51
CA ASP A 257 -22.28 13.90 -27.70
C ASP A 257 -21.78 12.44 -27.71
N GLY A 258 -22.72 11.48 -27.78
CA GLY A 258 -22.40 10.04 -27.77
C GLY A 258 -22.11 9.43 -26.39
N GLY A 259 -22.45 10.12 -25.30
CA GLY A 259 -22.34 9.63 -23.92
C GLY A 259 -23.50 8.76 -23.44
N PHE A 260 -23.60 8.57 -22.12
CA PHE A 260 -24.69 7.84 -21.46
C PHE A 260 -26.03 8.58 -21.59
N SER A 261 -27.00 7.96 -22.26
CA SER A 261 -28.28 8.58 -22.62
C SER A 261 -29.39 8.39 -21.57
N THR A 262 -30.50 9.13 -21.71
CA THR A 262 -31.70 8.94 -20.88
C THR A 262 -32.32 7.55 -21.04
N ASP A 263 -32.34 7.01 -22.27
CA ASP A 263 -32.83 5.64 -22.51
C ASP A 263 -31.90 4.59 -21.90
N ASP A 264 -30.58 4.81 -21.96
CA ASP A 264 -29.61 3.95 -21.26
C ASP A 264 -29.86 3.97 -19.74
N CYS A 265 -30.11 5.14 -19.16
CA CYS A 265 -30.40 5.24 -17.74
C CYS A 265 -31.71 4.55 -17.37
N ARG A 266 -32.77 4.70 -18.18
CA ARG A 266 -34.03 3.99 -17.96
C ARG A 266 -33.82 2.46 -17.99
N GLY A 267 -33.06 1.96 -18.96
CA GLY A 267 -32.71 0.53 -19.06
C GLY A 267 -31.83 0.04 -17.91
N LEU A 268 -30.88 0.87 -17.45
CA LEU A 268 -30.07 0.59 -16.28
C LEU A 268 -30.93 0.50 -15.02
N CYS A 269 -31.81 1.49 -14.77
CA CYS A 269 -32.70 1.51 -13.62
C CYS A 269 -33.60 0.28 -13.55
N ALA A 270 -34.19 -0.16 -14.66
CA ALA A 270 -34.94 -1.41 -14.72
C ALA A 270 -34.08 -2.65 -14.37
N THR A 271 -32.82 -2.67 -14.83
CA THR A 271 -31.87 -3.74 -14.49
C THR A 271 -31.52 -3.74 -13.00
N LEU A 272 -31.31 -2.56 -12.42
CA LEU A 272 -30.98 -2.38 -11.00
C LEU A 272 -32.15 -2.80 -10.09
N GLU A 273 -33.38 -2.46 -10.46
CA GLU A 273 -34.57 -2.89 -9.72
C GLU A 273 -34.67 -4.43 -9.67
N GLY A 274 -34.41 -5.10 -10.80
CA GLY A 274 -34.35 -6.57 -10.88
C GLY A 274 -33.25 -7.20 -10.01
N ARG A 275 -32.28 -6.41 -9.54
CA ARG A 275 -31.19 -6.83 -8.64
C ARG A 275 -31.36 -6.32 -7.20
N GLY A 276 -32.52 -5.75 -6.88
CA GLY A 276 -32.87 -5.37 -5.51
C GLY A 276 -32.12 -4.15 -4.99
N PHE A 277 -31.91 -3.15 -5.85
CA PHE A 277 -31.48 -1.82 -5.42
C PHE A 277 -32.66 -1.06 -4.80
N ASP A 278 -32.53 -0.64 -3.56
CA ASP A 278 -33.57 0.10 -2.83
C ASP A 278 -33.75 1.51 -3.35
N PHE A 279 -32.68 2.15 -3.80
CA PHE A 279 -32.75 3.49 -4.38
C PHE A 279 -31.68 3.76 -5.43
N VAL A 280 -32.01 4.71 -6.31
CA VAL A 280 -31.08 5.39 -7.21
C VAL A 280 -31.03 6.86 -6.83
N GLU A 281 -29.83 7.40 -6.63
CA GLU A 281 -29.62 8.84 -6.48
C GLU A 281 -29.18 9.45 -7.81
N LEU A 282 -29.96 10.38 -8.31
CA LEU A 282 -29.69 11.10 -9.55
C LEU A 282 -28.89 12.37 -9.25
N SER A 283 -27.71 12.46 -9.86
CA SER A 283 -26.84 13.63 -9.80
C SER A 283 -26.28 13.97 -11.19
N GLY A 284 -25.30 14.85 -11.32
CA GLY A 284 -24.76 15.20 -12.64
C GLY A 284 -23.40 15.87 -12.61
N GLY A 285 -22.73 15.86 -13.77
CA GLY A 285 -21.43 16.48 -14.00
C GLY A 285 -20.28 15.49 -14.01
N THR A 286 -19.11 15.95 -14.46
CA THR A 286 -17.82 15.25 -14.43
C THR A 286 -16.70 16.28 -14.23
N TYR A 287 -15.45 15.85 -13.98
CA TYR A 287 -14.30 16.78 -13.98
C TYR A 287 -14.14 17.53 -15.31
N GLN A 288 -14.51 16.92 -16.43
CA GLN A 288 -14.39 17.54 -17.77
C GLN A 288 -15.56 18.48 -18.09
N ASN A 289 -16.72 18.27 -17.47
CA ASN A 289 -17.88 19.12 -17.62
C ASN A 289 -18.61 19.24 -16.28
N LEU A 290 -18.26 20.29 -15.53
CA LEU A 290 -18.89 20.58 -14.25
C LEU A 290 -20.36 20.94 -14.50
N ALA A 291 -21.28 20.10 -14.02
CA ALA A 291 -22.72 20.37 -14.14
C ALA A 291 -23.17 21.64 -13.40
N PHE A 292 -22.29 22.31 -12.66
CA PHE A 292 -22.62 23.49 -11.85
C PHE A 292 -22.74 24.79 -12.64
N GLN A 293 -22.35 24.82 -13.93
CA GLN A 293 -22.54 25.97 -14.81
C GLN A 293 -23.82 25.81 -15.65
N HIS A 294 -24.99 25.94 -15.03
CA HIS A 294 -26.24 25.92 -15.78
C HIS A 294 -26.51 27.25 -16.49
N LYS A 295 -26.66 27.18 -17.82
CA LYS A 295 -26.92 28.33 -18.71
C LYS A 295 -28.41 28.71 -18.85
N ARG A 296 -29.36 27.96 -18.27
CA ARG A 296 -30.81 28.20 -18.40
C ARG A 296 -31.43 28.72 -17.11
N GLU A 297 -32.09 29.87 -17.20
CA GLU A 297 -32.74 30.57 -16.09
C GLU A 297 -33.91 29.78 -15.46
N SER A 298 -34.66 29.02 -16.26
CA SER A 298 -35.77 28.19 -15.79
C SER A 298 -35.33 27.07 -14.84
N THR A 299 -34.16 26.47 -15.06
CA THR A 299 -33.57 25.45 -14.19
C THR A 299 -33.06 26.04 -12.87
N ARG A 300 -32.59 27.31 -12.88
CA ARG A 300 -32.26 28.06 -11.66
C ARG A 300 -33.51 28.36 -10.83
N ARG A 301 -34.60 28.80 -11.48
CA ARG A 301 -35.86 29.14 -10.79
C ARG A 301 -36.57 27.93 -10.17
N ARG A 302 -36.38 26.72 -10.71
CA ARG A 302 -36.97 25.48 -10.16
C ARG A 302 -36.12 24.81 -9.07
N GLU A 303 -34.89 25.28 -8.84
CA GLU A 303 -33.89 24.74 -7.88
C GLU A 303 -33.54 23.24 -8.00
N ALA A 304 -34.21 22.46 -8.84
CA ALA A 304 -34.05 21.02 -8.93
C ALA A 304 -33.51 20.63 -10.30
N PHE A 305 -32.18 20.46 -10.38
CA PHE A 305 -31.45 20.38 -11.64
C PHE A 305 -31.78 19.18 -12.52
N PHE A 306 -32.31 18.10 -11.93
CA PHE A 306 -32.47 16.81 -12.61
C PHE A 306 -33.91 16.28 -12.58
N LEU A 307 -34.92 17.11 -12.28
CA LEU A 307 -36.31 16.64 -12.23
C LEU A 307 -36.85 16.20 -13.59
N ASP A 308 -36.65 16.99 -14.66
CA ASP A 308 -37.09 16.60 -16.01
C ASP A 308 -36.50 15.24 -16.44
N PHE A 309 -35.31 14.91 -15.91
CA PHE A 309 -34.66 13.63 -16.14
C PHE A 309 -35.26 12.51 -15.27
N ALA A 310 -35.56 12.81 -14.00
CA ALA A 310 -36.22 11.87 -13.10
C ALA A 310 -37.62 11.46 -13.61
N GLU A 311 -38.38 12.41 -14.18
CA GLU A 311 -39.69 12.17 -14.81
C GLU A 311 -39.61 11.11 -15.92
N ALA A 312 -38.49 11.02 -16.64
CA ALA A 312 -38.30 10.05 -17.72
C ALA A 312 -37.96 8.63 -17.24
N ILE A 313 -37.48 8.48 -16.00
CA ILE A 313 -37.00 7.19 -15.45
C ILE A 313 -38.02 6.56 -14.52
N ILE A 314 -38.63 7.36 -13.64
CA ILE A 314 -39.52 6.86 -12.58
C ILE A 314 -40.65 5.97 -13.11
N PRO A 315 -41.28 6.24 -14.27
CA PRO A 315 -42.32 5.36 -14.82
C PRO A 315 -41.87 3.92 -15.09
N ALA A 316 -40.55 3.66 -15.16
CA ALA A 316 -39.98 2.33 -15.35
C ALA A 316 -39.64 1.60 -14.03
N LEU A 317 -39.93 2.21 -12.87
CA LEU A 317 -39.61 1.68 -11.54
C LEU A 317 -40.89 1.48 -10.71
N ASP A 318 -41.00 0.35 -10.01
CA ASP A 318 -42.13 0.02 -9.14
C ASP A 318 -41.76 0.15 -7.64
N LYS A 319 -40.59 -0.38 -7.28
CA LYS A 319 -40.09 -0.56 -5.92
C LYS A 319 -38.90 0.34 -5.60
N THR A 320 -37.96 0.47 -6.53
CA THR A 320 -36.73 1.27 -6.34
C THR A 320 -37.07 2.75 -6.20
N LYS A 321 -36.59 3.37 -5.12
CA LYS A 321 -36.83 4.79 -4.82
C LYS A 321 -35.85 5.67 -5.59
N VAL A 322 -36.25 6.91 -5.82
CA VAL A 322 -35.44 7.89 -6.55
C VAL A 322 -35.19 9.08 -5.67
N TYR A 323 -33.91 9.39 -5.45
CA TYR A 323 -33.45 10.62 -4.84
C TYR A 323 -32.91 11.56 -5.92
N VAL A 324 -33.11 12.87 -5.73
CA VAL A 324 -32.44 13.89 -6.56
C VAL A 324 -31.55 14.77 -5.71
N THR A 325 -30.31 14.98 -6.18
CA THR A 325 -29.33 15.80 -5.47
C THR A 325 -28.80 16.90 -6.39
N GLY A 326 -29.07 18.16 -6.02
CA GLY A 326 -28.48 19.32 -6.70
C GLY A 326 -29.42 20.52 -6.74
N GLY A 327 -28.92 21.68 -6.30
CA GLY A 327 -29.60 22.97 -6.44
C GLY A 327 -30.61 23.34 -5.37
N LEU A 328 -31.18 22.36 -4.65
CA LEU A 328 -32.24 22.56 -3.68
C LEU A 328 -31.79 23.40 -2.46
N ARG A 329 -32.53 24.47 -2.14
CA ARG A 329 -32.26 25.38 -1.01
C ARG A 329 -33.48 25.68 -0.15
N THR A 330 -34.68 25.67 -0.72
CA THR A 330 -35.90 26.09 -0.04
C THR A 330 -36.83 24.92 0.26
N THR A 331 -37.57 24.98 1.36
CA THR A 331 -38.61 23.97 1.70
C THR A 331 -39.61 23.83 0.55
N ALA A 332 -40.06 24.95 -0.02
CA ALA A 332 -41.00 24.96 -1.13
C ALA A 332 -40.49 24.21 -2.37
N ALA A 333 -39.23 24.42 -2.76
CA ALA A 333 -38.65 23.69 -3.89
C ALA A 333 -38.48 22.19 -3.60
N MET A 334 -38.08 21.84 -2.37
CA MET A 334 -37.92 20.44 -1.95
C MET A 334 -39.27 19.70 -1.93
N VAL A 335 -40.33 20.34 -1.42
CA VAL A 335 -41.70 19.78 -1.44
C VAL A 335 -42.20 19.60 -2.87
N ARG A 336 -42.04 20.61 -3.74
CA ARG A 336 -42.40 20.47 -5.16
C ARG A 336 -41.64 19.34 -5.86
N ALA A 337 -40.35 19.16 -5.55
CA ALA A 337 -39.57 18.06 -6.11
C ALA A 337 -40.14 16.68 -5.71
N LEU A 338 -40.74 16.55 -4.52
CA LEU A 338 -41.38 15.30 -4.07
C LEU A 338 -42.65 14.94 -4.83
N GLU A 339 -43.22 15.85 -5.62
CA GLU A 339 -44.31 15.52 -6.56
C GLU A 339 -43.82 14.58 -7.67
N THR A 340 -42.50 14.57 -7.93
CA THR A 340 -41.86 13.72 -8.93
C THR A 340 -41.04 12.61 -8.29
N VAL A 341 -40.14 12.94 -7.35
CA VAL A 341 -39.18 12.00 -6.76
C VAL A 341 -39.58 11.55 -5.37
N HIS A 342 -38.91 10.50 -4.87
CA HIS A 342 -39.24 9.93 -3.57
C HIS A 342 -38.50 10.58 -2.41
N GLY A 343 -37.34 11.20 -2.68
CA GLY A 343 -36.50 11.83 -1.67
C GLY A 343 -35.54 12.88 -2.22
N ILE A 344 -34.97 13.66 -1.31
CA ILE A 344 -34.18 14.86 -1.61
C ILE A 344 -32.78 14.73 -1.02
N GLY A 345 -31.76 14.88 -1.86
CA GLY A 345 -30.37 14.89 -1.45
C GLY A 345 -29.80 16.29 -1.26
N LEU A 346 -29.07 16.51 -0.15
CA LEU A 346 -28.40 17.76 0.19
C LEU A 346 -26.89 17.53 0.41
N ALA A 347 -26.07 18.43 -0.13
CA ALA A 347 -24.61 18.39 -0.02
C ALA A 347 -24.06 19.68 0.63
N ARG A 348 -23.59 20.64 -0.17
CA ARG A 348 -22.97 21.89 0.34
C ARG A 348 -23.80 22.66 1.39
N PRO A 349 -25.14 22.82 1.26
CA PRO A 349 -25.92 23.53 2.27
C PRO A 349 -25.77 22.94 3.68
N VAL A 350 -25.63 21.61 3.79
CA VAL A 350 -25.57 20.91 5.08
C VAL A 350 -24.17 20.87 5.67
N CYS A 351 -23.21 21.51 5.00
CA CYS A 351 -21.92 21.88 5.61
C CYS A 351 -21.99 23.26 6.28
N ASN A 352 -22.90 24.14 5.85
CA ASN A 352 -23.11 25.44 6.51
C ASN A 352 -24.04 25.28 7.72
N GLU A 353 -24.94 24.30 7.67
CA GLU A 353 -25.94 24.07 8.72
C GLU A 353 -26.24 22.57 8.83
N PHE A 354 -25.58 21.90 9.77
CA PHE A 354 -25.58 20.43 9.89
C PHE A 354 -26.94 19.85 10.27
N ASP A 355 -27.79 20.67 10.90
CA ASP A 355 -29.15 20.37 11.33
C ASP A 355 -30.23 20.98 10.44
N LEU A 356 -29.86 21.37 9.21
CA LEU A 356 -30.78 21.93 8.22
C LEU A 356 -32.08 21.11 8.07
N PRO A 357 -32.06 19.77 7.89
CA PRO A 357 -33.31 19.01 7.79
C PRO A 357 -34.23 19.21 9.01
N ARG A 358 -33.66 19.15 10.22
CA ARG A 358 -34.42 19.31 11.46
C ARG A 358 -35.09 20.68 11.54
N ILE A 359 -34.36 21.76 11.27
CA ILE A 359 -34.93 23.11 11.35
C ILE A 359 -35.95 23.42 10.24
N LEU A 360 -35.81 22.80 9.06
CA LEU A 360 -36.81 22.92 7.99
C LEU A 360 -38.11 22.19 8.36
N LEU A 361 -37.99 21.01 8.99
CA LEU A 361 -39.14 20.24 9.47
C LEU A 361 -39.86 20.90 10.65
N GLU A 362 -39.10 21.52 11.57
CA GLU A 362 -39.64 22.29 12.70
C GLU A 362 -40.25 23.64 12.26
N GLY A 363 -39.99 24.08 11.02
CA GLY A 363 -40.43 25.38 10.51
C GLY A 363 -39.69 26.58 11.12
N THR A 364 -38.58 26.35 11.83
CA THR A 364 -37.73 27.43 12.38
C THR A 364 -36.93 28.13 11.28
N ALA A 365 -36.73 27.47 10.14
CA ALA A 365 -36.27 28.07 8.89
C ALA A 365 -37.07 27.55 7.69
N LYS A 366 -37.12 28.34 6.61
CA LYS A 366 -37.79 27.98 5.33
C LYS A 366 -36.80 27.63 4.22
N SER A 367 -35.51 27.83 4.47
CA SER A 367 -34.44 27.69 3.50
C SER A 367 -33.08 27.60 4.16
N ALA A 368 -32.10 27.11 3.40
CA ALA A 368 -30.69 27.12 3.78
C ALA A 368 -30.13 28.54 3.93
N ILE A 369 -28.97 28.64 4.59
CA ILE A 369 -28.17 29.87 4.67
C ILE A 369 -27.72 30.29 3.27
N GLU A 370 -27.93 31.57 2.94
CA GLU A 370 -27.47 32.20 1.70
C GLU A 370 -26.09 32.84 1.97
N THR A 371 -25.03 32.21 1.45
CA THR A 371 -23.65 32.68 1.62
C THR A 371 -23.34 33.88 0.73
N LEU A 372 -22.44 34.77 1.17
CA LEU A 372 -21.96 35.91 0.37
C LEU A 372 -20.92 35.56 -0.71
N LEU A 373 -20.59 34.28 -0.91
CA LEU A 373 -19.56 33.83 -1.86
C LEU A 373 -20.09 33.59 -3.29
N GLY A 374 -21.42 33.62 -3.47
CA GLY A 374 -22.09 33.29 -4.73
C GLY A 374 -22.13 31.78 -5.01
N GLU A 375 -23.33 31.25 -5.25
CA GLU A 375 -23.53 29.79 -5.37
C GLU A 375 -22.85 29.14 -6.58
N ASP A 376 -22.66 29.93 -7.64
CA ASP A 376 -22.00 29.51 -8.87
C ASP A 376 -20.47 29.44 -8.70
N ASN A 377 -19.91 30.01 -7.62
CA ASN A 377 -18.49 29.93 -7.34
C ASN A 377 -18.16 28.58 -6.71
N PHE A 378 -18.08 27.55 -7.56
CA PHE A 378 -17.84 26.17 -7.13
C PHE A 378 -16.55 26.04 -6.31
N VAL A 379 -15.46 26.68 -6.72
CA VAL A 379 -14.16 26.57 -6.02
C VAL A 379 -14.24 27.14 -4.61
N LEU A 380 -14.80 28.34 -4.43
CA LEU A 380 -14.95 28.95 -3.11
C LEU A 380 -15.94 28.15 -2.25
N THR A 381 -17.12 27.81 -2.77
CA THR A 381 -18.15 27.11 -1.98
C THR A 381 -17.74 25.68 -1.61
N ASN A 382 -16.96 24.99 -2.46
CA ASN A 382 -16.38 23.69 -2.14
C ASN A 382 -15.27 23.79 -1.08
N SER A 383 -14.44 24.85 -1.16
CA SER A 383 -13.41 25.12 -0.15
C SER A 383 -14.04 25.46 1.20
N LEU A 384 -15.13 26.24 1.20
CA LEU A 384 -15.92 26.53 2.39
C LEU A 384 -16.47 25.25 3.00
N ALA A 385 -17.17 24.41 2.22
CA ALA A 385 -17.72 23.15 2.71
C ALA A 385 -16.64 22.27 3.38
N SER A 386 -15.44 22.21 2.79
CA SER A 386 -14.29 21.50 3.37
C SER A 386 -13.81 22.13 4.69
N THR A 387 -13.77 23.45 4.77
CA THR A 387 -13.44 24.19 5.99
C THR A 387 -14.47 23.98 7.09
N GLN A 388 -15.77 24.04 6.77
CA GLN A 388 -16.83 23.81 7.75
C GLN A 388 -16.77 22.40 8.32
N MET A 389 -16.56 21.37 7.49
CA MET A 389 -16.37 20.00 7.97
C MET A 389 -15.15 19.88 8.89
N ARG A 390 -14.04 20.60 8.61
CA ARG A 390 -12.87 20.62 9.51
C ARG A 390 -13.16 21.31 10.84
N LEU A 391 -13.89 22.43 10.84
CA LEU A 391 -14.30 23.12 12.06
C LEU A 391 -15.20 22.22 12.91
N VAL A 392 -16.23 21.65 12.29
CA VAL A 392 -17.18 20.76 12.96
C VAL A 392 -16.50 19.50 13.46
N GLY A 393 -15.55 18.94 12.70
CA GLY A 393 -14.74 17.81 13.16
C GLY A 393 -13.97 18.12 14.45
N GLN A 394 -13.62 19.38 14.69
CA GLN A 394 -12.99 19.87 15.92
C GLN A 394 -14.00 20.39 16.98
N ASP A 395 -15.28 20.02 16.88
CA ASP A 395 -16.36 20.50 17.76
C ASP A 395 -16.54 22.03 17.76
N LYS A 396 -16.21 22.69 16.65
CA LYS A 396 -16.49 24.12 16.45
C LYS A 396 -17.73 24.29 15.58
N GLU A 397 -18.47 25.37 15.79
CA GLU A 397 -19.58 25.71 14.90
C GLU A 397 -19.07 26.14 13.50
N PRO A 398 -19.86 25.90 12.45
CA PRO A 398 -19.59 26.42 11.12
C PRO A 398 -19.49 27.96 11.14
N LEU A 399 -18.61 28.51 10.30
CA LEU A 399 -18.47 29.94 10.07
C LEU A 399 -19.70 30.51 9.34
N ASP A 400 -20.27 31.62 9.79
CA ASP A 400 -21.44 32.23 9.16
C ASP A 400 -21.02 33.21 8.06
N VAL A 401 -20.59 32.68 6.92
CA VAL A 401 -20.21 33.49 5.73
C VAL A 401 -21.40 34.17 5.03
N SER A 402 -22.59 34.18 5.67
CA SER A 402 -23.66 35.09 5.31
C SER A 402 -23.44 36.50 5.89
N GLN A 403 -22.50 36.63 6.84
CA GLN A 403 -22.00 37.89 7.38
C GLN A 403 -20.68 38.30 6.71
N GLU A 404 -20.50 39.59 6.47
CA GLU A 404 -19.32 40.12 5.77
C GLU A 404 -18.01 39.86 6.56
N GLU A 405 -18.04 39.99 7.89
CA GLU A 405 -16.87 39.78 8.75
C GLU A 405 -16.30 38.35 8.63
N ASP A 406 -17.17 37.36 8.70
CA ASP A 406 -16.83 35.94 8.61
C ASP A 406 -16.38 35.57 7.20
N LYS A 407 -17.06 36.08 6.17
CA LYS A 407 -16.66 35.93 4.76
C LYS A 407 -15.26 36.49 4.53
N ASP A 408 -14.96 37.69 5.03
CA ASP A 408 -13.65 38.32 4.93
C ASP A 408 -12.54 37.49 5.61
N VAL A 409 -12.84 36.91 6.78
CA VAL A 409 -11.91 36.02 7.49
C VAL A 409 -11.64 34.76 6.65
N PHE A 410 -12.70 34.15 6.10
CA PHE A 410 -12.57 32.97 5.23
C PHE A 410 -11.72 33.25 4.00
N GLU A 411 -12.00 34.32 3.27
CA GLU A 411 -11.27 34.67 2.05
C GLU A 411 -9.79 34.96 2.32
N LYS A 412 -9.48 35.70 3.41
CA LYS A 412 -8.10 35.98 3.82
C LYS A 412 -7.34 34.69 4.17
N LEU A 413 -7.96 33.78 4.92
CA LEU A 413 -7.34 32.51 5.29
C LEU A 413 -7.15 31.59 4.08
N LEU A 414 -8.13 31.54 3.17
CA LEU A 414 -8.04 30.77 1.94
C LEU A 414 -6.92 31.29 1.02
N ALA A 415 -6.78 32.61 0.89
CA ALA A 415 -5.70 33.23 0.13
C ALA A 415 -4.32 32.89 0.73
N LYS A 416 -4.17 33.00 2.06
CA LYS A 416 -2.94 32.63 2.77
C LYS A 416 -2.59 31.15 2.58
N TRP A 417 -3.58 30.26 2.70
CA TRP A 417 -3.40 28.83 2.48
C TRP A 417 -2.99 28.52 1.03
N SER A 418 -3.62 29.17 0.06
CA SER A 418 -3.29 29.00 -1.37
C SER A 418 -1.86 29.42 -1.68
N GLN A 419 -1.38 30.53 -1.10
CA GLN A 419 0.02 30.96 -1.20
C GLN A 419 0.99 29.94 -0.57
N GLN A 420 0.65 29.40 0.61
CA GLN A 420 1.46 28.37 1.25
C GLN A 420 1.52 27.08 0.42
N MET A 421 0.40 26.66 -0.17
CA MET A 421 0.34 25.50 -1.03
C MET A 421 1.12 25.69 -2.33
N ALA A 422 1.07 26.88 -2.95
CA ALA A 422 1.90 27.20 -4.11
C ALA A 422 3.40 27.12 -3.78
N ASN A 423 3.81 27.71 -2.66
CA ASN A 423 5.20 27.65 -2.19
C ASN A 423 5.64 26.21 -1.86
N ASN A 424 4.74 25.39 -1.30
CA ASN A 424 4.99 23.98 -1.01
C ASN A 424 5.02 23.13 -2.28
N ALA A 425 4.21 23.44 -3.30
CA ALA A 425 4.24 22.78 -4.60
C ALA A 425 5.55 23.08 -5.36
N GLU A 426 6.07 24.31 -5.28
CA GLU A 426 7.40 24.65 -5.80
C GLU A 426 8.51 23.90 -5.05
N LYS A 427 8.43 23.83 -3.72
CA LYS A 427 9.34 23.02 -2.90
C LYS A 427 9.21 21.53 -3.20
N SER A 428 8.01 21.02 -3.45
CA SER A 428 7.72 19.61 -3.77
C SER A 428 8.18 19.23 -5.17
N LYS A 429 8.03 20.10 -6.17
CA LYS A 429 8.67 19.96 -7.50
C LYS A 429 10.21 19.92 -7.39
N ASN A 430 10.78 20.62 -6.41
CA ASN A 430 12.21 20.54 -6.11
C ASN A 430 12.58 19.31 -5.24
N SER A 431 11.66 18.82 -4.41
CA SER A 431 11.85 17.66 -3.51
C SER A 431 11.63 16.31 -4.19
N THR A 432 10.81 16.23 -5.24
CA THR A 432 10.66 15.04 -6.10
C THR A 432 11.93 14.72 -6.90
N ARG A 433 12.94 15.61 -6.85
CA ARG A 433 14.30 15.32 -7.32
C ARG A 433 15.21 14.70 -6.25
N LEU A 434 14.78 14.62 -4.98
CA LEU A 434 15.58 14.05 -3.90
C LEU A 434 15.04 12.67 -3.54
N ILE A 435 15.68 11.66 -4.11
CA ILE A 435 15.50 10.25 -3.72
C ILE A 435 15.66 10.15 -2.18
N GLU A 436 14.86 9.32 -1.52
CA GLU A 436 14.94 9.15 -0.05
C GLU A 436 16.36 8.69 0.37
N PRO A 437 16.96 9.20 1.47
CA PRO A 437 18.34 8.90 1.85
C PRO A 437 18.70 7.41 1.99
N SER A 438 17.79 6.58 2.51
CA SER A 438 17.96 5.12 2.61
C SER A 438 18.01 4.46 1.22
N LEU A 439 17.14 4.87 0.30
CA LEU A 439 17.17 4.42 -1.10
C LEU A 439 18.38 4.99 -1.85
N ARG A 440 18.81 6.21 -1.53
CA ARG A 440 20.00 6.83 -2.11
C ARG A 440 21.26 6.11 -1.70
N VAL A 441 21.41 5.73 -0.44
CA VAL A 441 22.59 4.96 -0.01
C VAL A 441 22.59 3.59 -0.68
N ARG A 442 21.43 2.92 -0.79
CA ARG A 442 21.32 1.64 -1.52
C ARG A 442 21.69 1.77 -3.00
N ARG A 443 21.15 2.77 -3.71
CA ARG A 443 21.50 3.04 -5.11
C ARG A 443 22.96 3.43 -5.29
N ALA A 444 23.51 4.21 -4.35
CA ALA A 444 24.93 4.55 -4.38
C ALA A 444 25.81 3.31 -4.17
N ILE A 445 25.38 2.37 -3.33
CA ILE A 445 26.04 1.07 -3.18
C ILE A 445 25.97 0.29 -4.49
N THR A 446 24.79 0.11 -5.07
CA THR A 446 24.64 -0.60 -6.36
C THR A 446 25.43 0.05 -7.51
N ALA A 447 25.60 1.38 -7.47
CA ALA A 447 26.39 2.14 -8.44
C ALA A 447 27.90 2.19 -8.11
N ASN A 448 28.35 1.53 -7.05
CA ASN A 448 29.73 1.55 -6.56
C ASN A 448 30.31 2.96 -6.25
N ASP A 449 29.49 3.89 -5.75
CA ASP A 449 29.92 5.25 -5.39
C ASP A 449 30.22 5.38 -3.88
N ALA A 450 31.45 5.04 -3.50
CA ALA A 450 31.90 5.10 -2.10
C ALA A 450 31.89 6.52 -1.51
N LEU A 451 32.13 7.56 -2.31
CA LEU A 451 32.14 8.95 -1.83
C LEU A 451 30.72 9.41 -1.49
N LEU A 452 29.75 9.06 -2.33
CA LEU A 452 28.35 9.35 -2.07
C LEU A 452 27.83 8.57 -0.87
N VAL A 453 28.17 7.27 -0.74
CA VAL A 453 27.85 6.48 0.45
C VAL A 453 28.41 7.15 1.72
N LYS A 454 29.70 7.51 1.72
CA LYS A 454 30.35 8.19 2.86
C LYS A 454 29.66 9.52 3.21
N ARG A 455 29.28 10.31 2.19
CA ARG A 455 28.59 11.59 2.38
C ARG A 455 27.19 11.41 2.96
N ILE A 456 26.44 10.44 2.46
CA ILE A 456 25.09 10.13 2.96
C ILE A 456 25.17 9.62 4.40
N LEU A 457 26.05 8.68 4.71
CA LEU A 457 26.21 8.15 6.07
C LEU A 457 26.74 9.18 7.07
N LYS A 458 27.58 10.14 6.64
CA LYS A 458 27.97 11.28 7.49
C LYS A 458 26.78 12.14 7.90
N SER A 459 25.80 12.32 7.02
CA SER A 459 24.58 13.11 7.28
C SER A 459 23.47 12.29 7.93
N HIS A 460 23.49 10.96 7.76
CA HIS A 460 22.46 10.04 8.24
C HIS A 460 23.11 8.79 8.87
N PRO A 461 23.80 8.90 10.03
CA PRO A 461 24.54 7.78 10.63
C PRO A 461 23.66 6.57 10.96
N ARG A 462 22.37 6.79 11.27
CA ARG A 462 21.38 5.72 11.52
C ARG A 462 21.22 4.73 10.36
N LEU A 463 21.61 5.11 9.14
CA LEU A 463 21.50 4.28 7.95
C LEU A 463 22.73 3.38 7.74
N LEU A 464 23.64 3.26 8.71
CA LEU A 464 24.84 2.42 8.56
C LEU A 464 24.49 0.98 8.18
N HIS A 465 23.58 0.34 8.93
CA HIS A 465 23.11 -1.01 8.64
C HIS A 465 22.00 -1.02 7.59
N ASN A 466 20.98 -0.16 7.74
CA ASN A 466 19.85 0.05 6.81
C ASN A 466 19.39 -1.24 6.12
N PRO A 467 18.79 -2.22 6.82
CA PRO A 467 18.37 -3.50 6.24
C PRO A 467 17.28 -3.33 5.17
N ASP A 468 17.16 -4.29 4.25
CA ASP A 468 16.15 -4.24 3.19
C ASP A 468 14.82 -4.72 3.78
N SER A 469 13.81 -3.84 3.82
CA SER A 469 12.50 -4.14 4.42
C SER A 469 11.45 -4.58 3.39
N SER A 470 11.85 -4.88 2.15
CA SER A 470 10.91 -5.43 1.17
C SER A 470 10.35 -6.78 1.65
N PRO A 471 9.05 -7.08 1.44
CA PRO A 471 8.44 -8.35 1.88
C PRO A 471 9.11 -9.61 1.30
N GLU A 472 9.85 -9.47 0.20
CA GLU A 472 10.63 -10.52 -0.45
C GLU A 472 12.14 -10.47 -0.12
N GLY A 473 12.59 -9.43 0.60
CA GLY A 473 13.99 -9.14 0.89
C GLY A 473 14.55 -9.91 2.08
N LEU A 474 15.80 -10.35 1.98
CA LEU A 474 16.50 -11.13 3.02
C LEU A 474 17.01 -10.30 4.22
N SER A 475 16.46 -9.10 4.46
CA SER A 475 16.98 -8.11 5.43
C SER A 475 18.48 -7.81 5.29
N ASN A 476 19.04 -7.89 4.07
CA ASN A 476 20.47 -7.65 3.83
C ASN A 476 20.87 -6.21 4.23
N SER A 477 21.86 -6.05 5.09
CA SER A 477 22.41 -4.72 5.42
C SER A 477 23.15 -4.07 4.23
N ASN A 478 23.56 -2.81 4.37
CA ASN A 478 24.42 -2.14 3.39
C ASN A 478 25.73 -2.90 3.12
N LEU A 479 26.35 -3.47 4.16
CA LEU A 479 27.58 -4.25 3.99
C LEU A 479 27.33 -5.58 3.28
N HIS A 480 26.22 -6.26 3.57
CA HIS A 480 25.81 -7.46 2.84
C HIS A 480 25.67 -7.18 1.33
N LEU A 481 24.99 -6.08 0.99
CA LEU A 481 24.82 -5.66 -0.40
C LEU A 481 26.17 -5.33 -1.05
N ALA A 482 26.98 -4.48 -0.42
CA ALA A 482 28.30 -4.11 -0.96
C ALA A 482 29.23 -5.31 -1.14
N ALA A 483 29.21 -6.25 -0.18
CA ALA A 483 30.04 -7.45 -0.21
C ALA A 483 29.60 -8.44 -1.28
N SER A 484 28.28 -8.63 -1.48
CA SER A 484 27.74 -9.47 -2.56
C SER A 484 28.06 -8.95 -3.97
N LEU A 485 28.25 -7.63 -4.11
CA LEU A 485 28.59 -6.95 -5.36
C LEU A 485 30.10 -6.75 -5.56
N GLY A 486 30.93 -7.07 -4.57
CA GLY A 486 32.40 -6.95 -4.68
C GLY A 486 32.93 -5.53 -4.54
N HIS A 487 32.19 -4.62 -3.91
CA HIS A 487 32.55 -3.20 -3.84
C HIS A 487 33.47 -2.90 -2.65
N LEU A 488 34.77 -3.17 -2.80
CA LEU A 488 35.79 -3.01 -1.74
C LEU A 488 35.80 -1.63 -1.09
N ALA A 489 35.81 -0.55 -1.88
CA ALA A 489 35.88 0.82 -1.36
C ALA A 489 34.69 1.17 -0.47
N ILE A 490 33.51 0.61 -0.77
CA ILE A 490 32.30 0.78 0.04
C ILE A 490 32.38 -0.06 1.31
N CYS A 491 32.84 -1.31 1.20
CA CYS A 491 33.06 -2.17 2.37
C CYS A 491 34.03 -1.53 3.38
N GLN A 492 35.12 -0.91 2.89
CA GLN A 492 36.06 -0.14 3.71
C GLN A 492 35.36 1.01 4.45
N VAL A 493 34.58 1.83 3.72
CA VAL A 493 33.83 2.94 4.33
C VAL A 493 32.86 2.45 5.42
N LEU A 494 32.12 1.37 5.17
CA LEU A 494 31.14 0.83 6.11
C LEU A 494 31.80 0.24 7.37
N VAL A 495 32.88 -0.52 7.21
CA VAL A 495 33.62 -1.13 8.34
C VAL A 495 34.34 -0.05 9.15
N ASP A 496 34.95 0.94 8.51
CA ASP A 496 35.60 2.06 9.21
C ASP A 496 34.59 2.93 10.00
N LEU A 497 33.31 2.92 9.59
CA LEU A 497 32.20 3.56 10.33
C LEU A 497 31.63 2.68 11.46
N GLY A 498 32.17 1.48 11.67
CA GLY A 498 31.79 0.59 12.77
C GLY A 498 30.66 -0.38 12.46
N HIS A 499 30.38 -0.70 11.19
CA HIS A 499 29.28 -1.61 10.82
C HIS A 499 29.41 -3.00 11.47
N GLU A 500 30.62 -3.51 11.72
CA GLU A 500 30.85 -4.86 12.26
C GLU A 500 31.13 -4.86 13.78
N SER A 501 30.83 -3.77 14.50
CA SER A 501 31.04 -3.66 15.94
C SER A 501 29.72 -3.67 16.70
N PRO A 502 29.57 -4.46 17.80
CA PRO A 502 30.59 -5.31 18.43
C PRO A 502 30.73 -6.71 17.78
N GLU A 503 29.75 -7.12 16.98
CA GLU A 503 29.75 -8.41 16.28
C GLU A 503 29.35 -8.21 14.81
N PRO A 504 29.72 -9.16 13.91
CA PRO A 504 29.29 -9.14 12.53
C PRO A 504 27.77 -9.09 12.37
N ALA A 505 27.28 -8.23 11.48
CA ALA A 505 25.85 -8.14 11.21
C ALA A 505 25.36 -9.42 10.48
N LEU A 506 24.14 -9.84 10.79
CA LEU A 506 23.51 -11.03 10.23
C LEU A 506 22.23 -10.65 9.47
N ASN A 507 21.98 -11.34 8.35
CA ASN A 507 20.72 -11.26 7.61
C ASN A 507 19.70 -12.31 8.11
N GLU A 508 18.51 -12.42 7.50
CA GLU A 508 17.45 -13.39 7.90
C GLU A 508 17.91 -14.86 7.85
N HIS A 509 18.94 -15.17 7.06
CA HIS A 509 19.53 -16.50 6.96
C HIS A 509 20.76 -16.68 7.86
N HIS A 510 20.98 -15.76 8.80
CA HIS A 510 22.17 -15.70 9.64
C HIS A 510 23.48 -15.70 8.85
N GLN A 511 23.46 -15.20 7.61
CA GLN A 511 24.67 -15.07 6.80
C GLN A 511 25.40 -13.78 7.16
N THR A 512 26.72 -13.82 7.10
CA THR A 512 27.58 -12.63 7.22
C THR A 512 27.87 -12.04 5.84
N ALA A 513 28.29 -10.78 5.79
CA ALA A 513 28.79 -10.17 4.54
C ALA A 513 29.97 -10.95 3.93
N LEU A 514 30.82 -11.55 4.76
CA LEU A 514 31.93 -12.40 4.33
C LEU A 514 31.44 -13.65 3.58
N MET A 515 30.36 -14.31 4.05
CA MET A 515 29.78 -15.47 3.37
C MET A 515 29.26 -15.10 1.97
N LEU A 516 28.60 -13.95 1.83
CA LEU A 516 28.09 -13.48 0.53
C LEU A 516 29.23 -13.15 -0.44
N ALA A 517 30.28 -12.47 0.03
CA ALA A 517 31.48 -12.21 -0.78
C ALA A 517 32.21 -13.50 -1.16
N ALA A 518 32.28 -14.47 -0.24
CA ALA A 518 32.94 -15.75 -0.46
C ALA A 518 32.19 -16.61 -1.49
N ASN A 519 30.86 -16.68 -1.42
CA ASN A 519 30.02 -17.36 -2.41
C ASN A 519 30.15 -16.74 -3.81
N ALA A 520 30.21 -15.40 -3.89
CA ALA A 520 30.29 -14.66 -5.14
C ALA A 520 31.72 -14.59 -5.74
N GLY A 521 32.77 -14.91 -4.96
CA GLY A 521 34.16 -14.96 -5.45
C GLY A 521 34.92 -13.64 -5.36
N HIS A 522 34.45 -12.69 -4.56
CA HIS A 522 35.04 -11.34 -4.46
C HIS A 522 36.30 -11.31 -3.58
N THR A 523 37.42 -11.73 -4.17
CA THR A 523 38.71 -11.93 -3.50
C THR A 523 39.16 -10.74 -2.65
N ASP A 524 39.13 -9.52 -3.19
CA ASP A 524 39.63 -8.33 -2.46
C ASP A 524 38.76 -7.98 -1.25
N VAL A 525 37.43 -8.14 -1.37
CA VAL A 525 36.50 -7.94 -0.26
C VAL A 525 36.70 -9.00 0.82
N VAL A 526 36.88 -10.26 0.43
CA VAL A 526 37.16 -11.37 1.35
C VAL A 526 38.45 -11.12 2.12
N HIS A 527 39.53 -10.74 1.43
CA HIS A 527 40.81 -10.40 2.07
C HIS A 527 40.64 -9.31 3.11
N PHE A 528 40.01 -8.19 2.72
CA PHE A 528 39.77 -7.06 3.60
C PHE A 528 38.93 -7.42 4.84
N LEU A 529 37.84 -8.18 4.65
CA LEU A 529 37.00 -8.60 5.77
C LEU A 529 37.74 -9.60 6.68
N CYS A 530 38.55 -10.51 6.15
CA CYS A 530 39.34 -11.44 6.97
C CYS A 530 40.39 -10.72 7.83
N GLU A 531 40.99 -9.64 7.33
CA GLU A 531 41.94 -8.82 8.08
C GLU A 531 41.27 -8.05 9.24
N ARG A 532 40.02 -7.61 9.05
CA ARG A 532 39.30 -6.79 10.04
C ARG A 532 38.47 -7.62 11.01
N THR A 533 37.85 -8.71 10.55
CA THR A 533 36.90 -9.54 11.30
C THR A 533 37.14 -11.05 11.08
N PRO A 534 38.30 -11.59 11.52
CA PRO A 534 38.63 -13.01 11.32
C PRO A 534 37.62 -13.98 12.00
N ASP A 535 36.97 -13.54 13.08
CA ASP A 535 35.94 -14.34 13.77
C ASP A 535 34.71 -14.65 12.89
N ALA A 536 34.47 -13.85 11.85
CA ALA A 536 33.37 -14.06 10.90
C ALA A 536 33.60 -15.30 9.99
N ILE A 537 34.85 -15.77 9.86
CA ILE A 537 35.20 -16.90 8.96
C ILE A 537 34.48 -18.18 9.39
N LEU A 538 34.39 -18.43 10.71
CA LEU A 538 33.80 -19.64 11.29
C LEU A 538 32.35 -19.48 11.74
N ARG A 539 31.76 -18.29 11.59
CA ARG A 539 30.32 -18.08 11.84
C ARG A 539 29.50 -18.95 10.90
N ARG A 540 28.29 -19.29 11.34
CA ARG A 540 27.41 -20.25 10.68
C ARG A 540 26.07 -19.63 10.31
N ASP A 541 25.64 -19.89 9.08
CA ASP A 541 24.30 -19.57 8.62
C ASP A 541 23.25 -20.53 9.22
N VAL A 542 21.97 -20.35 8.88
CA VAL A 542 20.87 -21.22 9.32
C VAL A 542 21.03 -22.69 8.92
N ARG A 543 21.88 -23.00 7.93
CA ARG A 543 22.21 -24.37 7.49
C ARG A 543 23.53 -24.87 8.05
N TRP A 544 24.13 -24.15 8.99
CA TRP A 544 25.42 -24.45 9.62
C TRP A 544 26.62 -24.32 8.69
N ARG A 545 26.48 -23.60 7.58
CA ARG A 545 27.55 -23.34 6.63
C ARG A 545 28.35 -22.12 7.04
N ASP A 546 29.66 -22.20 6.86
CA ASP A 546 30.60 -21.11 7.08
C ASP A 546 31.16 -20.57 5.74
N ALA A 547 31.97 -19.50 5.80
CA ALA A 547 32.51 -18.85 4.60
C ALA A 547 33.38 -19.80 3.75
N ILE A 548 34.03 -20.79 4.37
CA ILE A 548 34.87 -21.80 3.70
C ILE A 548 33.98 -22.73 2.86
N MET A 549 32.84 -23.16 3.39
CA MET A 549 31.86 -23.94 2.65
C MET A 549 31.23 -23.14 1.50
N GLU A 550 30.92 -21.86 1.72
CA GLU A 550 30.36 -20.99 0.68
C GLU A 550 31.35 -20.73 -0.46
N ALA A 551 32.62 -20.48 -0.16
CA ALA A 551 33.69 -20.39 -1.17
C ALA A 551 33.84 -21.68 -1.98
N SER A 552 33.76 -22.83 -1.30
CA SER A 552 33.89 -24.16 -1.93
C SER A 552 32.69 -24.49 -2.82
N ARG A 553 31.48 -24.09 -2.39
CA ARG A 553 30.24 -24.19 -3.16
C ARG A 553 30.26 -23.31 -4.41
N GLY A 554 30.83 -22.11 -4.32
CA GLY A 554 31.03 -21.21 -5.48
C GLY A 554 32.20 -21.62 -6.39
N GLY A 555 33.12 -22.46 -5.90
CA GLY A 555 34.31 -22.88 -6.65
C GLY A 555 35.46 -21.87 -6.65
N HIS A 556 35.53 -21.00 -5.63
CA HIS A 556 36.48 -19.89 -5.61
C HIS A 556 37.76 -20.25 -4.86
N ASP A 557 38.73 -20.85 -5.54
CA ASP A 557 39.98 -21.34 -4.93
C ASP A 557 40.81 -20.24 -4.26
N THR A 558 40.95 -19.07 -4.88
CA THR A 558 41.71 -17.95 -4.30
C THR A 558 41.07 -17.42 -3.02
N VAL A 559 39.74 -17.27 -3.01
CA VAL A 559 38.97 -16.93 -1.82
C VAL A 559 39.18 -17.98 -0.72
N LEU A 560 39.12 -19.25 -1.07
CA LEU A 560 39.35 -20.35 -0.13
C LEU A 560 40.76 -20.28 0.48
N GLN A 561 41.80 -20.05 -0.32
CA GLN A 561 43.17 -19.91 0.18
C GLN A 561 43.31 -18.76 1.17
N ILE A 562 42.67 -17.62 0.90
CA ILE A 562 42.64 -16.46 1.82
C ILE A 562 41.94 -16.86 3.13
N LEU A 563 40.73 -17.43 3.06
CA LEU A 563 39.99 -17.86 4.24
C LEU A 563 40.80 -18.83 5.12
N LEU A 564 41.46 -19.84 4.51
CA LEU A 564 42.29 -20.81 5.22
C LEU A 564 43.57 -20.20 5.82
N THR A 565 44.04 -19.08 5.27
CA THR A 565 45.20 -18.36 5.79
C THR A 565 44.84 -17.55 7.04
N TYR A 566 43.67 -16.93 7.06
CA TYR A 566 43.23 -16.04 8.14
C TYR A 566 42.34 -16.72 9.20
N VAL A 567 41.94 -17.97 8.99
CA VAL A 567 41.03 -18.69 9.90
C VAL A 567 41.65 -18.83 11.30
N PRO A 568 40.91 -18.50 12.37
CA PRO A 568 41.38 -18.71 13.73
C PRO A 568 41.51 -20.22 14.01
N HIS A 569 42.52 -20.60 14.81
CA HIS A 569 42.84 -21.99 15.16
C HIS A 569 43.33 -22.90 14.01
N GLY A 570 43.55 -22.33 12.83
CA GLY A 570 44.24 -22.99 11.72
C GLY A 570 43.35 -23.79 10.77
N ALA A 571 43.86 -24.00 9.56
CA ALA A 571 43.11 -24.58 8.45
C ALA A 571 42.63 -26.02 8.69
N GLN A 572 43.40 -26.83 9.43
CA GLN A 572 43.13 -28.26 9.57
C GLN A 572 41.82 -28.57 10.30
N GLU A 573 41.48 -27.82 11.35
CA GLU A 573 40.20 -28.00 12.06
C GLU A 573 39.04 -27.39 11.27
N ALA A 574 39.30 -26.27 10.60
CA ALA A 574 38.29 -25.54 9.84
C ALA A 574 37.69 -26.38 8.69
N VAL A 575 38.54 -27.09 7.93
CA VAL A 575 38.09 -27.93 6.79
C VAL A 575 37.33 -29.19 7.20
N GLN A 576 37.31 -29.52 8.49
CA GLN A 576 36.59 -30.68 9.04
C GLN A 576 35.17 -30.33 9.52
N ARG A 577 34.83 -29.04 9.56
CA ARG A 577 33.48 -28.57 9.90
C ARG A 577 32.50 -29.07 8.85
N ALA A 578 31.26 -29.26 9.28
CA ALA A 578 30.17 -29.72 8.44
C ALA A 578 28.91 -28.87 8.64
N ASP A 579 28.08 -28.82 7.60
CA ASP A 579 26.75 -28.24 7.62
C ASP A 579 25.75 -29.16 8.38
N LEU A 580 24.47 -28.78 8.40
CA LEU A 580 23.40 -29.56 9.05
C LEU A 580 23.28 -31.00 8.51
N ASP A 581 23.62 -31.21 7.25
CA ASP A 581 23.51 -32.50 6.56
C ASP A 581 24.79 -33.34 6.69
N GLY A 582 25.82 -32.83 7.37
CA GLY A 582 27.11 -33.48 7.51
C GLY A 582 28.05 -33.27 6.31
N ASN A 583 27.71 -32.38 5.37
CA ASN A 583 28.58 -32.02 4.24
C ASN A 583 29.69 -31.10 4.69
N THR A 584 30.92 -31.45 4.34
CA THR A 584 32.10 -30.58 4.53
C THR A 584 32.32 -29.69 3.30
N ALA A 585 33.24 -28.72 3.40
CA ALA A 585 33.70 -27.93 2.26
C ALA A 585 34.12 -28.81 1.05
N LEU A 586 34.68 -29.99 1.31
CA LEU A 586 35.10 -30.93 0.27
C LEU A 586 33.91 -31.54 -0.51
N HIS A 587 32.78 -31.78 0.15
CA HIS A 587 31.55 -32.23 -0.50
C HIS A 587 31.04 -31.16 -1.48
N PHE A 588 31.00 -29.90 -1.04
CA PHE A 588 30.58 -28.78 -1.89
C PHE A 588 31.52 -28.55 -3.08
N ALA A 589 32.84 -28.63 -2.85
CA ALA A 589 33.84 -28.52 -3.91
C ALA A 589 33.69 -29.63 -4.98
N SER A 590 33.40 -30.86 -4.53
CA SER A 590 33.15 -32.00 -5.42
C SER A 590 31.84 -31.85 -6.21
N SER A 591 30.78 -31.38 -5.55
CA SER A 591 29.49 -31.05 -6.17
C SER A 591 29.56 -29.93 -7.20
N ASN A 592 30.53 -29.04 -7.10
CA ASN A 592 30.77 -28.00 -8.10
C ASN A 592 31.75 -28.46 -9.20
N GLY A 593 32.56 -29.49 -8.93
CA GLY A 593 33.55 -30.03 -9.86
C GLY A 593 34.83 -29.20 -9.99
N ASN A 594 35.11 -28.26 -9.07
CA ASN A 594 36.30 -27.42 -9.15
C ASN A 594 37.56 -28.12 -8.63
N LEU A 595 38.45 -28.47 -9.55
CA LEU A 595 39.66 -29.25 -9.27
C LEU A 595 40.67 -28.52 -8.38
N LEU A 596 40.76 -27.19 -8.46
CA LEU A 596 41.69 -26.42 -7.63
C LEU A 596 41.23 -26.41 -6.17
N VAL A 597 39.95 -26.14 -5.94
CA VAL A 597 39.35 -26.16 -4.60
C VAL A 597 39.52 -27.53 -3.94
N LEU A 598 39.26 -28.62 -4.67
CA LEU A 598 39.49 -29.99 -4.17
C LEU A 598 40.95 -30.21 -3.72
N ARG A 599 41.90 -29.74 -4.53
CA ARG A 599 43.34 -29.84 -4.21
C ARG A 599 43.69 -29.02 -2.97
N THR A 600 43.21 -27.78 -2.88
CA THR A 600 43.47 -26.88 -1.76
C THR A 600 42.92 -27.42 -0.45
N LEU A 601 41.68 -27.92 -0.45
CA LEU A 601 41.06 -28.53 0.74
C LEU A 601 41.82 -29.77 1.21
N LEU A 602 42.21 -30.67 0.30
CA LEU A 602 43.00 -31.86 0.65
C LEU A 602 44.40 -31.50 1.15
N ALA A 603 45.03 -30.48 0.57
CA ALA A 603 46.31 -29.98 1.05
C ALA A 603 46.21 -29.37 2.45
N ALA A 604 45.08 -28.72 2.76
CA ALA A 604 44.74 -28.19 4.09
C ALA A 604 44.32 -29.27 5.11
N GLY A 605 44.20 -30.53 4.68
CA GLY A 605 43.94 -31.66 5.56
C GLY A 605 42.47 -32.10 5.64
N ALA A 606 41.64 -31.76 4.65
CA ALA A 606 40.27 -32.26 4.56
C ALA A 606 40.22 -33.80 4.49
N ASP A 607 39.23 -34.39 5.15
CA ASP A 607 39.01 -35.83 5.14
C ASP A 607 38.15 -36.25 3.95
N ALA A 608 38.74 -37.01 3.03
CA ALA A 608 38.06 -37.50 1.82
C ALA A 608 37.07 -38.63 2.10
N GLU A 609 37.28 -39.38 3.19
CA GLU A 609 36.46 -40.52 3.58
C GLU A 609 35.31 -40.12 4.53
N ARG A 610 35.25 -38.84 4.90
CA ARG A 610 34.16 -38.28 5.71
C ARG A 610 32.84 -38.53 5.00
N ARG A 611 31.92 -39.16 5.72
CA ARG A 611 30.55 -39.41 5.25
C ARG A 611 29.58 -38.41 5.86
N ASN A 612 28.68 -37.91 5.02
CA ASN A 612 27.56 -37.08 5.46
C ASN A 612 26.40 -37.94 6.01
N ALA A 613 25.26 -37.32 6.33
CA ALA A 613 24.10 -38.01 6.89
C ALA A 613 23.53 -39.13 5.99
N TRP A 614 23.77 -39.08 4.68
CA TRP A 614 23.36 -40.11 3.72
C TRP A 614 24.44 -41.16 3.44
N SER A 615 25.49 -41.21 4.27
CA SER A 615 26.64 -42.10 4.10
C SER A 615 27.43 -41.85 2.79
N TRP A 616 27.29 -40.67 2.19
CA TRP A 616 28.01 -40.30 0.97
C TRP A 616 29.31 -39.59 1.30
N THR A 617 30.37 -39.93 0.57
CA THR A 617 31.65 -39.22 0.63
C THR A 617 31.66 -38.08 -0.39
N ALA A 618 32.66 -37.20 -0.32
CA ALA A 618 32.83 -36.15 -1.32
C ALA A 618 32.91 -36.71 -2.75
N MET A 619 33.49 -37.91 -2.95
CA MET A 619 33.54 -38.57 -4.26
C MET A 619 32.15 -38.92 -4.81
N SER A 620 31.20 -39.26 -3.93
CA SER A 620 29.81 -39.53 -4.33
C SER A 620 29.07 -38.27 -4.82
N TYR A 621 29.57 -37.08 -4.47
CA TYR A 621 29.05 -35.78 -4.92
C TYR A 621 29.67 -35.27 -6.22
N SER A 622 30.62 -35.99 -6.83
CA SER A 622 31.35 -35.47 -7.97
C SER A 622 30.44 -35.07 -9.13
N ALA A 623 30.45 -33.77 -9.48
CA ALA A 623 29.64 -33.21 -10.56
C ALA A 623 29.94 -33.81 -11.93
N THR A 624 31.18 -34.29 -12.11
CA THR A 624 31.69 -34.84 -13.37
C THR A 624 32.60 -36.04 -13.12
N VAL A 625 32.67 -36.94 -14.09
CA VAL A 625 33.62 -38.08 -14.09
C VAL A 625 35.06 -37.58 -13.96
N GLN A 626 35.38 -36.43 -14.57
CA GLN A 626 36.71 -35.82 -14.46
C GLN A 626 37.04 -35.41 -13.02
N ALA A 627 36.10 -34.77 -12.32
CA ALA A 627 36.29 -34.40 -10.92
C ALA A 627 36.41 -35.62 -10.01
N GLU A 628 35.65 -36.68 -10.27
CA GLU A 628 35.72 -37.95 -9.54
C GLU A 628 37.10 -38.60 -9.70
N VAL A 629 37.55 -38.79 -10.95
CA VAL A 629 38.87 -39.38 -11.26
C VAL A 629 40.00 -38.55 -10.66
N TYR A 630 39.90 -37.22 -10.77
CA TYR A 630 40.90 -36.31 -10.22
C TYR A 630 40.94 -36.35 -8.70
N LEU A 631 39.78 -36.35 -8.03
CA LEU A 631 39.67 -36.47 -6.58
C LEU A 631 40.28 -37.80 -6.10
N LYS A 632 39.96 -38.92 -6.77
CA LYS A 632 40.55 -40.23 -6.48
C LYS A 632 42.07 -40.23 -6.60
N GLY A 633 42.60 -39.59 -7.64
CA GLY A 633 44.05 -39.41 -7.83
C GLY A 633 44.69 -38.59 -6.69
N LEU A 634 44.06 -37.48 -6.29
CA LEU A 634 44.55 -36.65 -5.18
C LEU A 634 44.53 -37.39 -3.84
N VAL A 635 43.47 -38.14 -3.53
CA VAL A 635 43.38 -38.93 -2.29
C VAL A 635 44.52 -39.94 -2.21
N THR A 636 44.76 -40.69 -3.29
CA THR A 636 45.86 -41.66 -3.37
C THR A 636 47.23 -41.00 -3.12
N GLU A 637 47.47 -39.82 -3.71
CA GLU A 637 48.72 -39.09 -3.51
C GLU A 637 48.86 -38.54 -2.08
N VAL A 638 47.78 -38.07 -1.47
CA VAL A 638 47.78 -37.59 -0.08
C VAL A 638 48.05 -38.74 0.90
N GLU A 639 47.43 -39.90 0.70
CA GLU A 639 47.68 -41.11 1.49
C GLU A 639 49.12 -41.58 1.38
N ARG A 640 49.66 -41.63 0.16
CA ARG A 640 51.08 -41.95 -0.09
C ARG A 640 52.01 -40.99 0.65
N ARG A 641 51.72 -39.68 0.62
CA ARG A 641 52.48 -38.67 1.38
C ARG A 641 52.34 -38.79 2.89
N LYS A 642 51.19 -39.25 3.40
CA LYS A 642 50.99 -39.52 4.83
C LYS A 642 51.83 -40.74 5.27
N MET A 643 51.83 -41.83 4.49
CA MET A 643 52.65 -43.02 4.77
C MET A 643 54.15 -42.67 4.79
N VAL A 644 54.65 -41.97 3.77
CA VAL A 644 56.06 -41.53 3.73
C VAL A 644 56.40 -40.63 4.93
N ARG A 645 55.50 -39.71 5.33
CA ARG A 645 55.72 -38.87 6.52
C ARG A 645 55.74 -39.68 7.80
N GLN A 646 54.87 -40.69 7.94
CA GLN A 646 54.85 -41.59 9.10
C GLN A 646 56.11 -42.46 9.15
N GLU A 647 56.58 -42.99 8.02
CA GLU A 647 57.85 -43.74 7.94
C GLU A 647 59.04 -42.86 8.33
N VAL A 648 59.12 -41.62 7.82
CA VAL A 648 60.16 -40.66 8.20
C VAL A 648 60.09 -40.32 9.69
N GLU A 649 58.90 -40.18 10.26
CA GLU A 649 58.74 -39.88 11.69
C GLU A 649 59.06 -41.10 12.58
N GLN A 650 58.71 -42.32 12.15
CA GLN A 650 59.12 -43.57 12.79
C GLN A 650 60.64 -43.78 12.72
N LEU A 651 61.27 -43.45 11.60
CA LEU A 651 62.73 -43.43 11.45
C LEU A 651 63.37 -42.39 12.39
N LYS A 652 62.84 -41.17 12.46
CA LYS A 652 63.31 -40.13 13.40
C LYS A 652 63.17 -40.55 14.86
N ASN A 653 62.05 -41.18 15.22
CA ASN A 653 61.81 -41.68 16.58
C ASN A 653 62.69 -42.90 16.91
N SER A 654 62.97 -43.77 15.94
CA SER A 654 63.91 -44.90 16.09
C SER A 654 65.36 -44.42 16.23
N VAL A 655 65.77 -43.37 15.50
CA VAL A 655 67.10 -42.74 15.65
C VAL A 655 67.23 -42.02 16.99
N LYS A 656 66.19 -41.32 17.47
CA LYS A 656 66.16 -40.74 18.83
C LYS A 656 66.20 -41.82 19.92
N GLY A 657 65.51 -42.96 19.72
CA GLY A 657 65.57 -44.11 20.63
C GLY A 657 66.94 -44.80 20.65
N ALA A 658 67.59 -44.95 19.50
CA ALA A 658 68.94 -45.51 19.41
C ALA A 658 70.01 -44.58 20.03
N ALA A 659 69.83 -43.26 19.94
CA ALA A 659 70.68 -42.29 20.62
C ALA A 659 70.53 -42.33 22.16
N ALA A 660 69.32 -42.57 22.67
CA ALA A 660 69.07 -42.75 24.11
C ALA A 660 69.68 -44.07 24.66
N ILE A 661 69.71 -45.14 23.87
CA ILE A 661 70.33 -46.43 24.26
C ILE A 661 71.88 -46.33 24.30
N LYS A 662 72.50 -45.48 23.47
CA LYS A 662 73.96 -45.24 23.49
C LYS A 662 74.46 -44.37 24.66
N ALA A 663 73.57 -43.70 25.39
CA ALA A 663 73.93 -42.87 26.55
C ALA A 663 73.78 -43.60 27.92
N GLY A 664 73.46 -44.89 27.90
CA GLY A 664 73.35 -45.73 29.09
C GLY A 664 74.61 -46.54 29.35
N GLY A 665 75.64 -45.95 29.97
CA GLY A 665 76.68 -46.72 30.65
C GLY A 665 78.11 -46.20 30.50
N VAL A 666 78.45 -45.11 31.19
CA VAL A 666 79.74 -44.99 31.91
C VAL A 666 79.47 -44.18 33.17
N ARG A 667 79.57 -44.84 34.32
CA ARG A 667 79.56 -44.24 35.67
C ARG A 667 81.02 -44.10 36.09
N VAL A 668 81.50 -42.87 36.28
CA VAL A 668 82.74 -42.59 37.04
C VAL A 668 82.41 -41.59 38.13
N VAL A 669 83.04 -41.83 39.27
CA VAL A 669 82.73 -41.41 40.63
C VAL A 669 83.13 -39.95 40.90
N GLN A 670 82.38 -39.33 41.81
CA GLN A 670 82.53 -38.06 42.52
C GLN A 670 83.93 -37.45 42.62
N GLU A 671 83.98 -36.11 42.60
CA GLU A 671 84.48 -35.36 43.76
C GLU A 671 83.84 -33.96 43.82
N ASP A 672 83.19 -33.69 44.95
CA ASP A 672 82.70 -32.37 45.35
C ASP A 672 83.91 -31.50 45.73
N ILE A 673 84.03 -30.32 45.12
CA ILE A 673 84.74 -29.19 45.72
C ILE A 673 83.93 -27.93 45.39
N GLY A 674 83.19 -27.44 46.38
CA GLY A 674 82.61 -26.10 46.33
C GLY A 674 83.69 -25.04 46.52
N VAL A 675 83.46 -23.82 46.02
CA VAL A 675 83.77 -22.54 46.68
C VAL A 675 82.84 -21.47 46.08
N GLU A 676 82.35 -20.62 46.98
CA GLU A 676 81.71 -19.30 46.88
C GLU A 676 82.36 -18.38 45.81
N ASP A 677 81.76 -17.33 45.25
CA ASP A 677 80.76 -16.37 45.70
C ASP A 677 79.72 -16.04 44.60
#